data_AF-A0A502I1D2-F1
#
_entry.id   AF-A0A502I1D2-F1
#
_cell.length_a   1.000
_cell.length_b   1.000
_cell.length_c   1.000
_cell.angle_alpha   90.00
_cell.angle_beta   90.00
_cell.angle_gamma   90.00
#
_symmetry.space_group_name_H-M   'P 1'
#
loop_
_entity.id
_entity.type
_entity.pdbx_description
1 polymer ?
#
loop_
_entity_poly.entity_id
_entity_poly.type
_entity_poly.pdbx_seq_one_letter_code
_entity_poly.pdbx_strand_id
1 'polypeptide(L)'
;MNVMNKYLPVDNGNRPQWLERASSREQLDYGELEQQLIASQAELDKQLGAYVSLRTFAKNFASQLLQLEFGITLDPDSLMTTRRYLFDVAGRRVTQEDKRCLTDLLLCGLHDEGGRGWVTFVGEHLPSELNQQWLEKVLTDDVRAAYGVEIRALYQRSEVLAAMTRFSRDELLLSALGAKLRRHLDDSDFQRVQRAVNGDANLMIAPLQLRDDTRPLLGLVAVGSRTPGNEDWLLYAPDSPGGQDWYPLPSLRRLSLDIGAWTATPQGRDYLLWRSHALDREAISGYLKQVFKLPGLWRGVELAPTPYTGTEVLNPLVYNHRAWLVAQEESHTPYGYRTATDQQRQTFTRINCELRALKTIEVREGGFVSYERFCHQLIKQRIEAYLLTFGEPVEINPDHIHVEITPEEKMTLTQLIVREVVFYADNEKSKYPRFTVKAGHPSISNLHINDLALHTRVLRPGEKYIDMLRAHYIDRSKGYFRQQLYMGILQRQMRVSILQALFKGRVSKEHFEELMKVVEAFDHPQASSPVGEAPDRVGHSALFKLHLRGRLVVGAFVFRLHVAGKIVEYLYTPQAPDGRELRPFEDFVAAVKTRGLGDYFYERVFGKYQSQVGTYLTDLEQLANFTEAPTLERNSRITDLYWCYYDVLTKVISDVDEKTQSLEEIITGLVYNAVVSAVSVIAIVYAPVGIALSVALLTQNLVQGVHAFTEGNRSKALSHFKDAVIELAVLGKAGLGKSGATAVQKTLIGLLGDVYTVEKLFADVTGQPRLHERALEVIQDILDDPESITSKTTLS
;
A
#
# COMPACT_ATOMS: atom_id res chain seq x y z
N MET A 1 10.82 -8.31 4.97
CA MET A 1 10.53 -9.05 3.72
C MET A 1 11.86 -9.39 3.09
N ASN A 2 12.16 -10.67 2.91
CA ASN A 2 13.51 -11.16 2.65
C ASN A 2 13.80 -11.16 1.14
N VAL A 3 14.69 -10.28 0.68
CA VAL A 3 14.99 -10.09 -0.76
C VAL A 3 16.01 -11.12 -1.25
N MET A 4 16.74 -11.77 -0.34
CA MET A 4 17.66 -12.86 -0.67
C MET A 4 16.95 -14.20 -0.97
N ASN A 5 15.64 -14.31 -0.72
CA ASN A 5 14.93 -15.61 -0.75
C ASN A 5 14.06 -15.86 -1.99
N LYS A 6 14.39 -15.29 -3.16
CA LYS A 6 13.54 -15.41 -4.36
C LYS A 6 14.10 -16.15 -5.57
N TYR A 7 15.26 -16.80 -5.51
CA TYR A 7 15.84 -17.43 -6.71
C TYR A 7 15.95 -18.95 -6.71
N LEU A 8 15.02 -19.64 -6.06
CA LEU A 8 14.58 -20.94 -6.56
C LEU A 8 13.07 -21.03 -6.35
N PRO A 9 12.24 -21.09 -7.41
CA PRO A 9 11.05 -21.91 -7.30
C PRO A 9 11.59 -23.28 -6.87
N VAL A 10 11.14 -23.79 -5.72
CA VAL A 10 11.05 -25.24 -5.56
C VAL A 10 10.01 -25.64 -6.60
N ASP A 11 10.44 -25.76 -7.85
CA ASP A 11 9.57 -26.18 -8.94
C ASP A 11 9.22 -27.63 -8.62
N ASN A 12 7.93 -27.89 -8.55
CA ASN A 12 7.37 -29.22 -8.31
C ASN A 12 7.68 -30.10 -9.53
N GLY A 13 8.92 -30.56 -9.65
CA GLY A 13 9.33 -31.64 -10.55
C GLY A 13 9.36 -31.37 -12.06
N ASN A 14 9.04 -30.16 -12.55
CA ASN A 14 9.08 -29.86 -13.98
C ASN A 14 10.20 -28.89 -14.34
N ARG A 15 11.09 -29.29 -15.27
CA ARG A 15 12.12 -28.39 -15.81
C ARG A 15 11.49 -27.42 -16.81
N PRO A 16 11.99 -26.19 -16.95
CA PRO A 16 11.46 -25.28 -17.94
C PRO A 16 11.70 -25.81 -19.38
N GLN A 17 10.70 -25.67 -20.26
CA GLN A 17 10.73 -26.24 -21.62
C GLN A 17 11.96 -25.86 -22.45
N TRP A 18 12.54 -24.67 -22.23
CA TRP A 18 13.73 -24.25 -22.94
C TRP A 18 14.97 -25.05 -22.52
N LEU A 19 15.05 -25.49 -21.26
CA LEU A 19 16.14 -26.32 -20.74
C LEU A 19 16.03 -27.75 -21.24
N GLU A 20 14.81 -28.28 -21.36
CA GLU A 20 14.56 -29.61 -21.92
C GLU A 20 14.97 -29.72 -23.40
N ARG A 21 14.86 -28.60 -24.15
CA ARG A 21 15.25 -28.50 -25.56
C ARG A 21 16.74 -28.25 -25.77
N ALA A 22 17.49 -27.92 -24.72
CA ALA A 22 18.92 -27.71 -24.80
C ALA A 22 19.68 -29.04 -24.98
N SER A 23 20.90 -28.99 -25.49
CA SER A 23 21.74 -30.17 -25.63
C SER A 23 22.08 -30.78 -24.27
N SER A 24 22.40 -32.08 -24.22
CA SER A 24 22.78 -32.74 -22.96
C SER A 24 23.97 -32.06 -22.26
N ARG A 25 24.91 -31.51 -23.03
CA ARG A 25 26.04 -30.75 -22.49
C ARG A 25 25.58 -29.44 -21.85
N GLU A 26 24.72 -28.68 -22.54
CA GLU A 26 24.18 -27.43 -22.00
C GLU A 26 23.31 -27.64 -20.76
N GLN A 27 22.58 -28.75 -20.69
CA GLN A 27 21.83 -29.14 -19.50
C GLN A 27 22.75 -29.46 -18.32
N LEU A 28 23.88 -30.12 -18.57
CA LEU A 28 24.90 -30.39 -17.55
C LEU A 28 25.57 -29.09 -17.08
N ASP A 29 26.03 -28.25 -18.01
CA ASP A 29 26.66 -26.96 -17.70
C ASP A 29 25.71 -26.06 -16.87
N TYR A 30 24.42 -26.04 -17.21
CA TYR A 30 23.40 -25.33 -16.45
C TYR A 30 23.21 -25.93 -15.06
N GLY A 31 23.12 -27.25 -14.95
CA GLY A 31 22.99 -27.94 -13.67
C GLY A 31 24.20 -27.69 -12.75
N GLU A 32 25.42 -27.64 -13.30
CA GLU A 32 26.63 -27.33 -12.52
C GLU A 32 26.60 -25.90 -11.97
N LEU A 33 26.25 -24.91 -12.79
CA LEU A 33 26.12 -23.52 -12.33
C LEU A 33 24.97 -23.35 -11.32
N GLU A 34 23.88 -24.11 -11.47
CA GLU A 34 22.76 -24.13 -10.52
C GLU A 34 23.20 -24.67 -9.17
N GLN A 35 23.97 -25.78 -9.14
CA GLN A 35 24.54 -26.32 -7.90
C GLN A 35 25.55 -25.37 -7.27
N GLN A 36 26.36 -24.66 -8.07
CA GLN A 36 27.28 -23.64 -7.57
C GLN A 36 26.53 -22.48 -6.92
N LEU A 37 25.48 -21.98 -7.57
CA LEU A 37 24.63 -20.93 -7.01
C LEU A 37 23.99 -21.38 -5.68
N ILE A 38 23.42 -22.58 -5.63
CA ILE A 38 22.85 -23.17 -4.40
C ILE A 38 23.92 -23.23 -3.29
N ALA A 39 25.12 -23.70 -3.59
CA ALA A 39 26.21 -23.80 -2.61
C ALA A 39 26.67 -22.42 -2.13
N SER A 40 26.76 -21.43 -3.02
CA SER A 40 27.13 -20.06 -2.67
C SER A 40 26.07 -19.35 -1.82
N GLN A 41 24.78 -19.59 -2.11
CA GLN A 41 23.65 -19.11 -1.31
C GLN A 41 23.66 -19.75 0.09
N ALA A 42 23.86 -21.08 0.18
CA ALA A 42 23.94 -21.78 1.46
C ALA A 42 25.11 -21.28 2.33
N GLU A 43 26.26 -20.96 1.73
CA GLU A 43 27.38 -20.36 2.46
C GLU A 43 27.07 -18.94 2.90
N LEU A 44 26.44 -18.11 2.06
CA LEU A 44 25.98 -16.78 2.45
C LEU A 44 24.97 -16.85 3.62
N ASP A 45 23.97 -17.72 3.53
CA ASP A 45 22.98 -17.93 4.59
C ASP A 45 23.63 -18.41 5.89
N LYS A 46 24.65 -19.26 5.79
CA LYS A 46 25.44 -19.70 6.95
C LYS A 46 26.22 -18.54 7.59
N GLN A 47 26.83 -17.66 6.78
CA GLN A 47 27.52 -16.48 7.29
C GLN A 47 26.54 -15.48 7.93
N LEU A 48 25.32 -15.38 7.40
CA LEU A 48 24.27 -14.52 7.96
C LEU A 48 23.62 -15.13 9.21
N GLY A 49 23.52 -16.46 9.29
CA GLY A 49 22.93 -17.19 10.41
C GLY A 49 21.53 -16.69 10.77
N ALA A 50 21.34 -16.28 12.03
CA ALA A 50 20.07 -15.74 12.51
C ALA A 50 19.65 -14.43 11.83
N TYR A 51 20.57 -13.72 11.20
CA TYR A 51 20.35 -12.36 10.70
C TYR A 51 19.89 -12.29 9.25
N VAL A 52 19.73 -13.44 8.59
CA VAL A 52 19.20 -13.53 7.20
C VAL A 52 17.87 -12.81 7.05
N SER A 53 17.06 -12.73 8.11
CA SER A 53 15.88 -11.88 8.16
C SER A 53 15.52 -11.49 9.58
N LEU A 54 14.80 -10.38 9.74
CA LEU A 54 14.23 -9.94 11.02
C LEU A 54 13.37 -11.04 11.69
N ARG A 55 12.59 -11.81 10.91
CA ARG A 55 11.75 -12.89 11.47
C ARG A 55 12.60 -14.07 11.94
N THR A 56 13.64 -14.44 11.20
CA THR A 56 14.59 -15.47 11.62
C THR A 56 15.33 -15.06 12.89
N PHE A 57 15.72 -13.79 12.99
CA PHE A 57 16.34 -13.24 14.18
C PHE A 57 15.40 -13.32 15.39
N ALA A 58 14.15 -12.87 15.23
CA ALA A 58 13.14 -12.95 16.29
C ALA A 58 12.86 -14.40 16.73
N LYS A 59 12.76 -15.34 15.77
CA LYS A 59 12.58 -16.77 16.06
C LYS A 59 13.73 -17.32 16.87
N ASN A 60 14.97 -17.07 16.44
CA ASN A 60 16.16 -17.55 17.14
C ASN A 60 16.30 -16.94 18.53
N PHE A 61 16.01 -15.65 18.68
CA PHE A 61 15.96 -14.97 19.97
C PHE A 61 14.94 -15.63 20.90
N ALA A 62 13.72 -15.88 20.42
CA ALA A 62 12.67 -16.56 21.18
C ALA A 62 13.08 -17.99 21.59
N SER A 63 13.65 -18.76 20.67
CA SER A 63 14.12 -20.13 20.95
C SER A 63 15.20 -20.15 22.04
N GLN A 64 16.16 -19.20 21.99
CA GLN A 64 17.19 -19.08 23.01
C GLN A 64 16.60 -18.72 24.37
N LEU A 65 15.63 -17.80 24.43
CA LEU A 65 14.96 -17.43 25.66
C LEU A 65 14.18 -18.59 26.29
N LEU A 66 13.41 -19.33 25.49
CA LEU A 66 12.66 -20.49 25.97
C LEU A 66 13.60 -21.58 26.50
N GLN A 67 14.73 -21.80 25.83
CA GLN A 67 15.74 -22.76 26.26
C GLN A 67 16.44 -22.32 27.55
N LEU A 68 16.79 -21.04 27.68
CA LEU A 68 17.53 -20.52 28.83
C LEU A 68 16.67 -20.41 30.10
N GLU A 69 15.44 -19.90 29.97
CA GLU A 69 14.57 -19.64 31.13
C GLU A 69 13.77 -20.88 31.56
N PHE A 70 13.41 -21.78 30.63
CA PHE A 70 12.57 -22.94 30.93
C PHE A 70 13.22 -24.30 30.64
N GLY A 71 14.37 -24.33 29.96
CA GLY A 71 14.99 -25.59 29.53
C GLY A 71 14.24 -26.29 28.39
N ILE A 72 13.38 -25.57 27.66
CA ILE A 72 12.45 -26.15 26.69
C ILE A 72 12.84 -25.80 25.26
N THR A 73 12.91 -26.83 24.40
CA THR A 73 13.14 -26.71 22.95
C THR A 73 11.83 -26.61 22.16
N LEU A 74 10.91 -25.72 22.56
CA LEU A 74 9.67 -25.48 21.82
C LEU A 74 9.96 -24.60 20.60
N ASP A 75 9.30 -24.88 19.46
CA ASP A 75 9.34 -23.97 18.31
C ASP A 75 8.48 -22.73 18.62
N PRO A 76 9.07 -21.51 18.67
CA PRO A 76 8.32 -20.27 18.90
C PRO A 76 7.23 -20.00 17.87
N ASP A 77 7.32 -20.57 16.66
CA ASP A 77 6.28 -20.47 15.65
C ASP A 77 5.06 -21.36 15.95
N SER A 78 5.22 -22.40 16.77
CA SER A 78 4.14 -23.28 17.22
C SER A 78 3.45 -22.79 18.51
N LEU A 79 4.12 -21.92 19.27
CA LEU A 79 3.61 -21.37 20.51
C LEU A 79 2.66 -20.21 20.21
N MET A 80 1.35 -20.48 20.26
CA MET A 80 0.32 -19.48 19.97
C MET A 80 0.01 -18.62 21.19
N THR A 81 -0.26 -17.35 20.93
CA THR A 81 -0.65 -16.35 21.93
C THR A 81 -1.95 -15.69 21.49
N THR A 82 -2.83 -15.43 22.44
CA THR A 82 -4.00 -14.56 22.24
C THR A 82 -3.78 -13.29 23.03
N ARG A 83 -3.82 -12.17 22.32
CA ARG A 83 -3.73 -10.85 22.91
C ARG A 83 -5.09 -10.19 22.87
N ARG A 84 -5.57 -9.67 23.99
CA ARG A 84 -6.82 -8.90 24.09
C ARG A 84 -6.56 -7.51 24.64
N TYR A 85 -6.84 -6.49 23.85
CA TYR A 85 -6.67 -5.08 24.19
C TYR A 85 -8.01 -4.36 24.13
N LEU A 86 -8.26 -3.48 25.10
CA LEU A 86 -9.53 -2.76 25.24
C LEU A 86 -9.27 -1.26 25.34
N PHE A 87 -10.10 -0.48 24.65
CA PHE A 87 -10.10 0.98 24.73
C PHE A 87 -11.49 1.54 24.41
N ASP A 88 -11.76 2.78 24.79
CA ASP A 88 -13.08 3.41 24.62
C ASP A 88 -13.07 4.44 23.50
N VAL A 89 -14.16 4.45 22.72
CA VAL A 89 -14.39 5.40 21.63
C VAL A 89 -15.88 5.73 21.61
N ALA A 90 -16.22 7.02 21.65
CA ALA A 90 -17.61 7.48 21.57
C ALA A 90 -18.56 6.87 22.63
N GLY A 91 -18.04 6.54 23.82
CA GLY A 91 -18.81 5.89 24.88
C GLY A 91 -19.11 4.40 24.62
N ARG A 92 -18.50 3.80 23.60
CA ARG A 92 -18.53 2.36 23.33
C ARG A 92 -17.17 1.74 23.61
N ARG A 93 -17.17 0.48 24.03
CA ARG A 93 -15.95 -0.26 24.33
C ARG A 93 -15.50 -0.99 23.08
N VAL A 94 -14.29 -0.70 22.61
CA VAL A 94 -13.64 -1.44 21.52
C VAL A 94 -12.79 -2.55 22.13
N THR A 95 -12.95 -3.76 21.62
CA THR A 95 -12.09 -4.90 21.94
C THR A 95 -11.32 -5.32 20.70
N GLN A 96 -9.99 -5.32 20.80
CA GLN A 96 -9.09 -5.83 19.79
C GLN A 96 -8.47 -7.14 20.28
N GLU A 97 -8.72 -8.23 19.56
CA GLU A 97 -8.16 -9.55 19.81
C GLU A 97 -7.21 -9.95 18.66
N ASP A 98 -5.98 -10.32 18.98
CA ASP A 98 -4.98 -10.79 18.02
C ASP A 98 -4.45 -12.17 18.41
N LYS A 99 -4.49 -13.13 17.49
CA LYS A 99 -3.88 -14.46 17.65
C LYS A 99 -2.58 -14.52 16.84
N ARG A 100 -1.44 -14.77 17.51
CA ARG A 100 -0.11 -14.78 16.87
C ARG A 100 0.80 -15.84 17.49
N CYS A 101 1.75 -16.36 16.72
CA CYS A 101 2.85 -17.12 17.33
C CYS A 101 3.76 -16.18 18.15
N LEU A 102 4.57 -16.74 19.05
CA LEU A 102 5.50 -15.96 19.87
C LEU A 102 6.48 -15.14 19.01
N THR A 103 7.01 -15.71 17.93
CA THR A 103 7.89 -14.98 16.98
C THR A 103 7.24 -13.69 16.50
N ASP A 104 6.00 -13.76 16.04
CA ASP A 104 5.27 -12.62 15.50
C ASP A 104 4.85 -11.62 16.59
N LEU A 105 4.58 -12.09 17.81
CA LEU A 105 4.32 -11.22 18.97
C LEU A 105 5.55 -10.38 19.32
N LEU A 106 6.74 -10.98 19.33
CA LEU A 106 8.00 -10.28 19.59
C LEU A 106 8.28 -9.18 18.54
N LEU A 107 7.93 -9.43 17.27
CA LEU A 107 8.06 -8.44 16.20
C LEU A 107 7.09 -7.26 16.34
N CYS A 108 5.92 -7.47 16.93
CA CYS A 108 4.98 -6.40 17.22
C CYS A 108 5.44 -5.51 18.38
N GLY A 109 6.07 -6.12 19.38
CA GLY A 109 6.40 -5.47 20.65
C GLY A 109 5.18 -5.24 21.54
N LEU A 110 5.42 -4.62 22.69
CA LEU A 110 4.42 -4.38 23.73
C LEU A 110 3.70 -3.03 23.52
N HIS A 111 2.57 -2.86 24.21
CA HIS A 111 2.03 -1.53 24.51
C HIS A 111 2.69 -0.97 25.78
N ASP A 112 2.56 0.34 25.98
CA ASP A 112 3.04 1.07 27.14
C ASP A 112 2.32 0.63 28.42
N GLU A 113 2.99 0.75 29.57
CA GLU A 113 2.59 0.15 30.85
C GLU A 113 1.17 0.49 31.32
N GLY A 114 0.62 1.66 30.96
CA GLY A 114 -0.76 2.05 31.26
C GLY A 114 -1.83 1.58 30.25
N GLY A 115 -1.42 0.99 29.13
CA GLY A 115 -2.28 0.60 28.01
C GLY A 115 -2.02 -0.83 27.52
N ARG A 116 -1.50 -1.70 28.38
CA ARG A 116 -1.20 -3.10 28.04
C ARG A 116 -2.48 -3.90 27.80
N GLY A 117 -2.47 -4.68 26.72
CA GLY A 117 -3.48 -5.73 26.51
C GLY A 117 -3.06 -7.01 27.24
N TRP A 118 -4.03 -7.82 27.63
CA TRP A 118 -3.79 -9.12 28.24
C TRP A 118 -3.26 -10.11 27.21
N VAL A 119 -2.22 -10.86 27.57
CA VAL A 119 -1.65 -11.90 26.71
C VAL A 119 -1.78 -13.25 27.40
N THR A 120 -2.38 -14.21 26.69
CA THR A 120 -2.47 -15.60 27.13
C THR A 120 -1.75 -16.52 26.14
N PHE A 121 -1.01 -17.49 26.67
CA PHE A 121 -0.39 -18.54 25.87
C PHE A 121 -1.36 -19.71 25.70
N VAL A 122 -1.43 -20.26 24.50
CA VAL A 122 -2.33 -21.36 24.14
C VAL A 122 -1.50 -22.59 23.79
N GLY A 123 -1.74 -23.69 24.50
CA GLY A 123 -1.08 -24.97 24.28
C GLY A 123 -1.27 -25.91 25.47
N GLU A 124 -1.14 -27.21 25.23
CA GLU A 124 -1.15 -28.21 26.29
C GLU A 124 0.24 -28.30 26.95
N HIS A 125 0.27 -28.54 28.27
CA HIS A 125 1.51 -28.76 29.04
C HIS A 125 2.54 -27.61 28.98
N LEU A 126 2.10 -26.37 28.82
CA LEU A 126 2.98 -25.21 28.92
C LEU A 126 3.38 -24.93 30.38
N PRO A 127 4.62 -24.47 30.66
CA PRO A 127 5.03 -24.02 31.99
C PRO A 127 4.12 -22.89 32.49
N SER A 128 3.76 -22.89 33.77
CA SER A 128 2.91 -21.85 34.37
C SER A 128 3.63 -20.49 34.42
N GLU A 129 4.96 -20.49 34.42
CA GLU A 129 5.81 -19.31 34.35
C GLU A 129 5.83 -18.66 32.96
N LEU A 130 5.44 -19.39 31.90
CA LEU A 130 5.29 -18.86 30.54
C LEU A 130 3.97 -18.07 30.43
N ASN A 131 3.99 -16.86 30.99
CA ASN A 131 2.82 -16.02 31.16
C ASN A 131 3.11 -14.55 30.80
N GLN A 132 2.13 -13.67 30.99
CA GLN A 132 2.26 -12.25 30.68
C GLN A 132 3.45 -11.61 31.41
N GLN A 133 3.64 -11.86 32.72
CA GLN A 133 4.73 -11.27 33.49
C GLN A 133 6.11 -11.65 32.92
N TRP A 134 6.28 -12.91 32.49
CA TRP A 134 7.49 -13.34 31.80
C TRP A 134 7.68 -12.59 30.48
N LEU A 135 6.63 -12.48 29.66
CA LEU A 135 6.69 -11.77 28.39
C LEU A 135 7.12 -10.31 28.60
N GLU A 136 6.59 -9.65 29.63
CA GLU A 136 6.91 -8.26 29.95
C GLU A 136 8.34 -8.07 30.44
N LYS A 137 8.88 -9.03 31.19
CA LYS A 137 10.29 -9.06 31.61
C LYS A 137 11.23 -9.21 30.40
N VAL A 138 10.87 -10.10 29.46
CA VAL A 138 11.72 -10.49 28.34
C VAL A 138 11.66 -9.49 27.17
N LEU A 139 10.52 -8.83 26.95
CA LEU A 139 10.35 -7.78 25.94
C LEU A 139 10.73 -6.38 26.48
N THR A 140 11.77 -6.31 27.31
CA THR A 140 12.35 -5.03 27.74
C THR A 140 13.01 -4.32 26.56
N ASP A 141 13.73 -5.05 25.71
CA ASP A 141 14.33 -4.52 24.49
C ASP A 141 13.48 -4.80 23.23
N ASP A 142 13.39 -3.83 22.33
CA ASP A 142 12.68 -4.00 21.05
C ASP A 142 13.52 -4.84 20.06
N VAL A 143 12.99 -6.01 19.68
CA VAL A 143 13.66 -6.97 18.78
C VAL A 143 14.00 -6.36 17.41
N ARG A 144 13.19 -5.43 16.90
CA ARG A 144 13.44 -4.78 15.61
C ARG A 144 14.59 -3.78 15.70
N ALA A 145 14.65 -3.02 16.80
CA ALA A 145 15.76 -2.12 17.08
C ALA A 145 17.08 -2.90 17.23
N ALA A 146 17.07 -4.00 18.00
CA ALA A 146 18.23 -4.86 18.18
C ALA A 146 18.72 -5.47 16.86
N TYR A 147 17.82 -6.04 16.05
CA TYR A 147 18.15 -6.57 14.73
C TYR A 147 18.84 -5.54 13.83
N GLY A 148 18.32 -4.31 13.81
CA GLY A 148 18.91 -3.24 13.02
C GLY A 148 20.36 -2.96 13.44
N VAL A 149 20.65 -2.85 14.72
CA VAL A 149 22.04 -2.60 15.16
C VAL A 149 22.98 -3.70 14.65
N GLU A 150 22.60 -4.95 14.81
CA GLU A 150 23.44 -6.11 14.47
C GLU A 150 23.63 -6.30 12.95
N ILE A 151 22.57 -6.13 12.14
CA ILE A 151 22.65 -6.38 10.69
C ILE A 151 23.68 -5.45 10.03
N ARG A 152 23.84 -4.22 10.53
CA ARG A 152 24.81 -3.23 10.02
C ARG A 152 26.24 -3.67 10.30
N ALA A 153 26.52 -4.18 11.49
CA ALA A 153 27.84 -4.70 11.86
C ALA A 153 28.15 -5.99 11.09
N LEU A 154 27.17 -6.86 10.90
CA LEU A 154 27.32 -8.12 10.18
C LEU A 154 27.75 -7.90 8.71
N TYR A 155 27.10 -6.97 8.00
CA TYR A 155 27.42 -6.65 6.62
C TYR A 155 28.76 -5.92 6.41
N GLN A 156 29.48 -5.59 7.49
CA GLN A 156 30.84 -5.07 7.43
C GLN A 156 31.90 -6.18 7.52
N ARG A 157 31.53 -7.42 7.87
CA ARG A 157 32.46 -8.53 8.03
C ARG A 157 33.02 -9.02 6.69
N SER A 158 34.30 -9.34 6.66
CA SER A 158 35.01 -9.82 5.47
C SER A 158 34.41 -11.11 4.90
N GLU A 159 34.00 -12.04 5.77
CA GLU A 159 33.47 -13.35 5.38
C GLU A 159 32.11 -13.20 4.69
N VAL A 160 31.27 -12.29 5.19
CA VAL A 160 29.97 -11.97 4.58
C VAL A 160 30.17 -11.33 3.21
N LEU A 161 31.09 -10.36 3.08
CA LEU A 161 31.39 -9.73 1.80
C LEU A 161 31.96 -10.73 0.78
N ALA A 162 32.81 -11.66 1.22
CA ALA A 162 33.32 -12.72 0.37
C ALA A 162 32.21 -13.67 -0.10
N ALA A 163 31.30 -14.07 0.79
CA ALA A 163 30.15 -14.90 0.44
C ALA A 163 29.20 -14.18 -0.54
N MET A 164 28.91 -12.90 -0.32
CA MET A 164 28.12 -12.08 -1.25
C MET A 164 28.78 -11.95 -2.63
N THR A 165 30.11 -11.85 -2.66
CA THR A 165 30.89 -11.79 -3.91
C THR A 165 30.75 -13.09 -4.70
N ARG A 166 30.88 -14.24 -4.03
CA ARG A 166 30.69 -15.56 -4.66
C ARG A 166 29.26 -15.73 -5.17
N PHE A 167 28.26 -15.40 -4.34
CA PHE A 167 26.86 -15.46 -4.73
C PHE A 167 26.57 -14.60 -5.98
N SER A 168 27.04 -13.34 -5.98
CA SER A 168 26.83 -12.41 -7.11
C SER A 168 27.49 -12.91 -8.40
N ARG A 169 28.67 -13.54 -8.27
CA ARG A 169 29.36 -14.17 -9.41
C ARG A 169 28.53 -15.31 -10.00
N ASP A 170 28.08 -16.23 -9.16
CA ASP A 170 27.42 -17.45 -9.59
C ASP A 170 26.00 -17.13 -10.13
N GLU A 171 25.33 -16.10 -9.60
CA GLU A 171 24.06 -15.56 -10.10
C GLU A 171 24.20 -14.98 -11.52
N LEU A 172 25.23 -14.16 -11.75
CA LEU A 172 25.51 -13.60 -13.08
C LEU A 172 25.81 -14.70 -14.11
N LEU A 173 26.59 -15.72 -13.72
CA LEU A 173 26.94 -16.83 -14.62
C LEU A 173 25.73 -17.69 -14.97
N LEU A 174 24.95 -18.12 -13.97
CA LEU A 174 23.77 -18.95 -14.20
C LEU A 174 22.72 -18.20 -15.03
N SER A 175 22.45 -16.94 -14.69
CA SER A 175 21.47 -16.12 -15.42
C SER A 175 21.90 -15.86 -16.86
N ALA A 176 23.17 -15.60 -17.12
CA ALA A 176 23.70 -15.40 -18.46
C ALA A 176 23.65 -16.69 -19.30
N LEU A 177 23.94 -17.86 -18.70
CA LEU A 177 23.78 -19.13 -19.39
C LEU A 177 22.31 -19.41 -19.71
N GLY A 178 21.40 -19.18 -18.76
CA GLY A 178 19.96 -19.29 -19.00
C GLY A 178 19.46 -18.32 -20.08
N ALA A 179 20.04 -17.13 -20.17
CA ALA A 179 19.73 -16.17 -21.24
C ALA A 179 20.27 -16.63 -22.60
N LYS A 180 21.47 -17.22 -22.66
CA LYS A 180 22.02 -17.85 -23.86
C LYS A 180 21.12 -18.98 -24.36
N LEU A 181 20.70 -19.88 -23.48
CA LEU A 181 19.82 -21.02 -23.85
C LEU A 181 18.45 -20.57 -24.36
N ARG A 182 17.98 -19.39 -23.90
CA ARG A 182 16.76 -18.73 -24.39
C ARG A 182 16.98 -17.87 -25.64
N ARG A 183 18.21 -17.79 -26.16
CA ARG A 183 18.64 -16.93 -27.29
C ARG A 183 18.48 -15.43 -27.05
N HIS A 184 18.52 -15.00 -25.78
CA HIS A 184 18.58 -13.58 -25.43
C HIS A 184 20.02 -13.06 -25.51
N LEU A 185 21.01 -13.94 -25.31
CA LEU A 185 22.43 -13.70 -25.48
C LEU A 185 23.02 -14.71 -26.46
N ASP A 186 24.13 -14.37 -27.10
CA ASP A 186 24.93 -15.31 -27.88
C ASP A 186 26.15 -15.86 -27.10
N ASP A 187 26.96 -16.71 -27.74
CA ASP A 187 28.16 -17.28 -27.14
C ASP A 187 29.22 -16.23 -26.78
N SER A 188 29.34 -15.17 -27.59
CA SER A 188 30.31 -14.10 -27.37
C SER A 188 29.92 -13.23 -26.17
N ASP A 189 28.63 -12.97 -26.01
CA ASP A 189 28.06 -12.28 -24.87
C ASP A 189 28.23 -13.08 -23.58
N PHE A 190 27.95 -14.38 -23.62
CA PHE A 190 28.17 -15.25 -22.47
C PHE A 190 29.66 -15.29 -22.06
N GLN A 191 30.56 -15.42 -23.03
CA GLN A 191 32.01 -15.36 -22.77
C GLN A 191 32.45 -14.01 -22.20
N ARG A 192 31.84 -12.89 -22.63
CA ARG A 192 32.09 -11.56 -22.08
C ARG A 192 31.72 -11.49 -20.61
N VAL A 193 30.56 -12.02 -20.22
CA VAL A 193 30.15 -12.12 -18.81
C VAL A 193 31.16 -12.97 -18.02
N GLN A 194 31.53 -14.15 -18.52
CA GLN A 194 32.52 -15.02 -17.87
C GLN A 194 33.87 -14.32 -17.65
N ARG A 195 34.39 -13.62 -18.67
CA ARG A 195 35.64 -12.86 -18.55
C ARG A 195 35.52 -11.71 -17.57
N ALA A 196 34.41 -10.97 -17.59
CA ALA A 196 34.18 -9.85 -16.71
C ALA A 196 34.16 -10.29 -15.24
N VAL A 197 33.41 -11.34 -14.90
CA VAL A 197 33.33 -11.84 -13.51
C VAL A 197 34.64 -12.48 -13.03
N ASN A 198 35.49 -12.93 -13.95
CA ASN A 198 36.83 -13.44 -13.66
C ASN A 198 37.91 -12.33 -13.62
N GLY A 199 37.52 -11.05 -13.74
CA GLY A 199 38.41 -9.91 -13.49
C GLY A 199 39.25 -9.44 -14.68
N ASP A 200 38.83 -9.71 -15.92
CA ASP A 200 39.50 -9.18 -17.11
C ASP A 200 39.66 -7.65 -17.04
N ALA A 201 40.89 -7.17 -17.11
CA ALA A 201 41.22 -5.75 -16.94
C ALA A 201 40.61 -4.84 -18.02
N ASN A 202 40.25 -5.39 -19.18
CA ASN A 202 39.62 -4.63 -20.27
C ASN A 202 38.09 -4.52 -20.13
N LEU A 203 37.51 -5.26 -19.19
CA LEU A 203 36.08 -5.29 -18.93
C LEU A 203 35.75 -4.64 -17.59
N MET A 204 34.51 -4.18 -17.47
CA MET A 204 33.97 -3.72 -16.21
C MET A 204 32.54 -4.20 -16.00
N ILE A 205 32.16 -4.23 -14.73
CA ILE A 205 30.82 -4.52 -14.24
C ILE A 205 30.38 -3.28 -13.47
N ALA A 206 29.41 -2.55 -14.00
CA ALA A 206 29.01 -1.24 -13.49
C ALA A 206 27.51 -1.23 -13.14
N PRO A 207 27.14 -1.00 -11.87
CA PRO A 207 25.75 -0.72 -11.49
C PRO A 207 25.21 0.51 -12.22
N LEU A 208 23.91 0.53 -12.51
CA LEU A 208 23.24 1.67 -13.14
C LEU A 208 22.65 2.65 -12.14
N GLN A 209 22.66 3.94 -12.47
CA GLN A 209 21.99 5.03 -11.76
C GLN A 209 20.94 5.67 -12.67
N LEU A 210 19.78 6.10 -12.12
CA LEU A 210 18.73 6.76 -12.92
C LEU A 210 19.04 8.23 -13.24
N ARG A 211 19.89 8.85 -12.43
CA ARG A 211 20.34 10.24 -12.52
C ARG A 211 21.71 10.35 -11.86
N ASP A 212 22.49 11.35 -12.24
CA ASP A 212 23.81 11.67 -11.68
C ASP A 212 23.80 11.92 -10.16
N ASP A 213 22.66 12.38 -9.63
CA ASP A 213 22.45 12.65 -8.20
C ASP A 213 21.83 11.48 -7.42
N THR A 214 21.67 10.30 -8.03
CA THR A 214 21.05 9.12 -7.40
C THR A 214 22.04 8.00 -7.13
N ARG A 215 21.78 7.20 -6.09
CA ARG A 215 22.56 5.98 -5.82
C ARG A 215 22.21 4.89 -6.83
N PRO A 216 23.11 3.91 -7.05
CA PRO A 216 22.86 2.87 -8.01
C PRO A 216 21.64 2.01 -7.66
N LEU A 217 20.96 1.53 -8.69
CA LEU A 217 19.86 0.60 -8.59
C LEU A 217 20.39 -0.78 -8.17
N LEU A 218 19.61 -1.49 -7.35
CA LEU A 218 19.87 -2.88 -7.00
C LEU A 218 19.76 -3.76 -8.25
N GLY A 219 20.80 -4.55 -8.55
CA GLY A 219 20.73 -5.62 -9.56
C GLY A 219 20.64 -5.16 -11.02
N LEU A 220 20.58 -3.86 -11.32
CA LEU A 220 20.73 -3.35 -12.69
C LEU A 220 22.20 -3.06 -12.96
N VAL A 221 22.80 -3.85 -13.85
CA VAL A 221 24.23 -3.89 -14.05
C VAL A 221 24.56 -3.88 -15.53
N ALA A 222 25.45 -3.00 -15.94
CA ALA A 222 26.05 -3.00 -17.26
C ALA A 222 27.39 -3.75 -17.24
N VAL A 223 27.59 -4.65 -18.19
CA VAL A 223 28.86 -5.34 -18.45
C VAL A 223 29.38 -4.91 -19.81
N GLY A 224 30.62 -4.42 -19.88
CA GLY A 224 31.16 -3.94 -21.14
C GLY A 224 32.63 -3.54 -21.04
N SER A 225 33.15 -2.92 -22.10
CA SER A 225 34.56 -2.53 -22.17
C SER A 225 34.86 -1.29 -21.32
N ARG A 226 36.04 -1.25 -20.70
CA ARG A 226 36.60 -0.02 -20.11
C ARG A 226 37.13 0.96 -21.16
N THR A 227 37.33 0.51 -22.40
CA THR A 227 37.88 1.34 -23.46
C THR A 227 36.81 2.33 -23.94
N PRO A 228 37.04 3.66 -23.82
CA PRO A 228 36.09 4.65 -24.30
C PRO A 228 35.78 4.47 -25.78
N GLY A 229 34.50 4.53 -26.16
CA GLY A 229 34.05 4.41 -27.56
C GLY A 229 33.84 2.99 -28.08
N ASN A 230 34.11 1.95 -27.28
CA ASN A 230 33.71 0.59 -27.60
C ASN A 230 32.25 0.37 -27.15
N GLU A 231 31.31 0.40 -28.10
CA GLU A 231 29.87 0.42 -27.83
C GLU A 231 29.22 -0.98 -27.95
N ASP A 232 29.58 -1.88 -27.04
CA ASP A 232 28.99 -3.22 -26.95
C ASP A 232 28.76 -3.59 -25.48
N TRP A 233 27.59 -3.22 -24.98
CA TRP A 233 27.19 -3.33 -23.57
C TRP A 233 26.17 -4.44 -23.40
N LEU A 234 26.27 -5.17 -22.29
CA LEU A 234 25.23 -6.08 -21.82
C LEU A 234 24.56 -5.48 -20.60
N LEU A 235 23.23 -5.41 -20.59
CA LEU A 235 22.47 -5.05 -19.40
C LEU A 235 21.93 -6.31 -18.75
N TYR A 236 22.32 -6.55 -17.51
CA TYR A 236 21.64 -7.44 -16.59
C TYR A 236 20.56 -6.65 -15.84
N ALA A 237 19.31 -7.05 -15.99
CA ALA A 237 18.15 -6.49 -15.32
C ALA A 237 17.19 -7.64 -14.95
N PRO A 238 17.42 -8.32 -13.80
CA PRO A 238 16.62 -9.47 -13.42
C PRO A 238 15.16 -9.07 -13.21
N ASP A 239 14.23 -9.92 -13.65
CA ASP A 239 12.78 -9.71 -13.54
C ASP A 239 12.30 -8.40 -14.18
N SER A 240 13.00 -7.92 -15.21
CA SER A 240 12.67 -6.65 -15.84
C SER A 240 11.24 -6.66 -16.42
N PRO A 241 10.59 -5.48 -16.51
CA PRO A 241 9.29 -5.36 -17.17
C PRO A 241 9.33 -5.71 -18.66
N GLY A 242 10.51 -5.83 -19.27
CA GLY A 242 10.70 -6.22 -20.66
C GLY A 242 10.70 -7.74 -20.88
N GLY A 243 10.53 -8.56 -19.83
CA GLY A 243 10.38 -10.01 -19.94
C GLY A 243 11.68 -10.78 -20.17
N GLN A 244 12.84 -10.13 -20.05
CA GLN A 244 14.17 -10.75 -20.15
C GLN A 244 15.06 -10.28 -19.01
N ASP A 245 16.02 -11.11 -18.60
CA ASP A 245 16.99 -10.75 -17.56
C ASP A 245 18.25 -10.10 -18.14
N TRP A 246 18.52 -10.33 -19.42
CA TRP A 246 19.73 -9.89 -20.11
C TRP A 246 19.37 -9.25 -21.45
N TYR A 247 20.00 -8.11 -21.75
CA TYR A 247 19.80 -7.35 -22.98
C TYR A 247 21.15 -7.01 -23.63
N PRO A 248 21.38 -7.42 -24.89
CA PRO A 248 22.52 -6.92 -25.68
C PRO A 248 22.21 -5.51 -26.19
N LEU A 249 23.12 -4.57 -25.96
CA LEU A 249 22.89 -3.15 -26.20
C LEU A 249 24.07 -2.52 -26.96
N PRO A 250 23.79 -1.87 -28.12
CA PRO A 250 24.82 -1.31 -28.97
C PRO A 250 25.38 0.04 -28.48
N SER A 251 24.88 0.61 -27.37
CA SER A 251 25.40 1.84 -26.76
C SER A 251 24.74 2.16 -25.42
N LEU A 252 25.40 3.00 -24.60
CA LEU A 252 24.79 3.55 -23.38
C LEU A 252 23.55 4.42 -23.67
N ARG A 253 23.53 5.09 -24.83
CA ARG A 253 22.34 5.83 -25.28
C ARG A 253 21.16 4.90 -25.50
N ARG A 254 21.38 3.75 -26.14
CA ARG A 254 20.30 2.77 -26.35
C ARG A 254 19.82 2.19 -25.02
N LEU A 255 20.75 1.85 -24.13
CA LEU A 255 20.47 1.42 -22.76
C LEU A 255 19.56 2.42 -22.04
N SER A 256 19.89 3.71 -22.12
CA SER A 256 19.10 4.78 -21.51
C SER A 256 17.69 4.91 -22.10
N LEU A 257 17.53 4.75 -23.41
CA LEU A 257 16.22 4.79 -24.07
C LEU A 257 15.34 3.60 -23.69
N ASP A 258 15.91 2.39 -23.62
CA ASP A 258 15.16 1.17 -23.28
C ASP A 258 14.68 1.20 -21.82
N ILE A 259 15.51 1.68 -20.89
CA ILE A 259 15.07 1.92 -19.50
C ILE A 259 14.03 3.06 -19.45
N GLY A 260 14.24 4.13 -20.23
CA GLY A 260 13.26 5.21 -20.37
C GLY A 260 11.89 4.70 -20.83
N ALA A 261 11.85 3.74 -21.76
CA ALA A 261 10.61 3.12 -22.23
C ALA A 261 9.87 2.33 -21.13
N TRP A 262 10.58 1.77 -20.14
CA TRP A 262 9.93 1.12 -18.99
C TRP A 262 9.07 2.11 -18.19
N THR A 263 9.49 3.38 -18.11
CA THR A 263 8.78 4.43 -17.38
C THR A 263 7.37 4.72 -17.93
N ALA A 264 7.08 4.33 -19.17
CA ALA A 264 5.75 4.47 -19.76
C ALA A 264 4.70 3.61 -19.06
N THR A 265 5.11 2.52 -18.41
CA THR A 265 4.19 1.55 -17.79
C THR A 265 4.28 1.57 -16.25
N PRO A 266 3.17 1.32 -15.52
CA PRO A 266 3.18 1.26 -14.06
C PRO A 266 4.23 0.29 -13.45
N GLN A 267 4.24 -1.00 -13.79
CA GLN A 267 5.31 -1.95 -13.36
C GLN A 267 6.69 -1.54 -13.78
N GLY A 268 6.89 -0.83 -14.88
CA GLY A 268 8.24 -0.37 -15.21
C GLY A 268 8.69 0.71 -14.23
N ARG A 269 7.81 1.65 -13.88
CA ARG A 269 8.05 2.63 -12.81
C ARG A 269 8.23 1.94 -11.45
N ASP A 270 7.37 0.99 -11.11
CA ASP A 270 7.45 0.24 -9.84
C ASP A 270 8.72 -0.59 -9.75
N TYR A 271 9.11 -1.23 -10.84
CA TYR A 271 10.35 -1.98 -10.95
C TYR A 271 11.54 -1.08 -10.64
N LEU A 272 11.66 0.05 -11.36
CA LEU A 272 12.75 1.00 -11.16
C LEU A 272 12.74 1.56 -9.73
N LEU A 273 11.57 1.85 -9.18
CA LEU A 273 11.41 2.38 -7.84
C LEU A 273 11.72 1.36 -6.75
N TRP A 274 11.37 0.09 -6.95
CA TRP A 274 11.71 -1.01 -6.06
C TRP A 274 13.23 -1.25 -6.04
N ARG A 275 13.86 -1.26 -7.23
CA ARG A 275 15.31 -1.39 -7.39
C ARG A 275 16.06 -0.16 -6.86
N SER A 276 15.41 0.99 -6.71
CA SER A 276 16.03 2.20 -6.15
C SER A 276 16.45 2.05 -4.69
N HIS A 277 17.55 2.72 -4.34
CA HIS A 277 18.03 2.83 -2.97
C HIS A 277 16.99 3.54 -2.07
N ALA A 278 16.77 3.04 -0.85
CA ALA A 278 15.66 3.52 -0.01
C ALA A 278 15.69 5.03 0.28
N LEU A 279 16.88 5.63 0.34
CA LEU A 279 17.06 7.08 0.54
C LEU A 279 16.61 7.94 -0.65
N ASP A 280 16.73 7.42 -1.88
CA ASP A 280 16.46 8.20 -3.10
C ASP A 280 15.05 7.94 -3.63
N ARG A 281 14.38 6.91 -3.10
CA ARG A 281 13.06 6.46 -3.50
C ARG A 281 12.01 7.57 -3.53
N GLU A 282 11.95 8.44 -2.52
CA GLU A 282 10.97 9.54 -2.48
C GLU A 282 11.14 10.48 -3.69
N ALA A 283 12.39 10.88 -3.97
CA ALA A 283 12.72 11.73 -5.11
C ALA A 283 12.53 11.03 -6.46
N ILE A 284 12.92 9.75 -6.56
CA ILE A 284 12.78 8.95 -7.77
C ILE A 284 11.30 8.71 -8.10
N SER A 285 10.44 8.45 -7.10
CA SER A 285 9.00 8.29 -7.33
C SER A 285 8.39 9.55 -7.95
N GLY A 286 8.71 10.71 -7.39
CA GLY A 286 8.27 12.00 -7.93
C GLY A 286 8.77 12.23 -9.35
N TYR A 287 10.06 11.99 -9.59
CA TYR A 287 10.66 12.07 -10.92
C TYR A 287 9.99 11.14 -11.95
N LEU A 288 9.76 9.87 -11.60
CA LEU A 288 9.10 8.91 -12.50
C LEU A 288 7.64 9.29 -12.82
N LYS A 289 6.92 9.91 -11.87
CA LYS A 289 5.58 10.47 -12.11
C LYS A 289 5.63 11.66 -13.09
N GLN A 290 6.60 12.55 -12.94
CA GLN A 290 6.80 13.66 -13.88
C GLN A 290 7.16 13.16 -15.29
N VAL A 291 8.08 12.21 -15.40
CA VAL A 291 8.48 11.62 -16.69
C VAL A 291 7.29 10.93 -17.37
N PHE A 292 6.40 10.30 -16.61
CA PHE A 292 5.17 9.74 -17.15
C PHE A 292 4.26 10.82 -17.76
N LYS A 293 4.06 11.96 -17.07
CA LYS A 293 3.27 13.08 -17.59
C LYS A 293 3.96 13.78 -18.78
N LEU A 294 5.27 13.96 -18.70
CA LEU A 294 6.12 14.69 -19.65
C LEU A 294 7.40 13.88 -19.95
N PRO A 295 7.36 12.96 -20.94
CA PRO A 295 8.50 12.09 -21.26
C PRO A 295 9.81 12.82 -21.59
N GLY A 296 9.72 14.07 -22.06
CA GLY A 296 10.89 14.92 -22.33
C GLY A 296 11.71 15.30 -21.08
N LEU A 297 11.19 15.07 -19.87
CA LEU A 297 11.93 15.27 -18.62
C LEU A 297 12.90 14.13 -18.29
N TRP A 298 12.89 13.04 -19.07
CA TRP A 298 13.82 11.93 -18.88
C TRP A 298 15.28 12.38 -19.03
N ARG A 299 16.05 12.27 -17.94
CA ARG A 299 17.47 12.66 -17.85
C ARG A 299 18.43 11.54 -18.23
N GLY A 300 17.94 10.32 -18.41
CA GLY A 300 18.75 9.19 -18.85
C GLY A 300 19.09 8.22 -17.74
N VAL A 301 20.17 7.45 -17.92
CA VAL A 301 20.79 6.61 -16.89
C VAL A 301 22.29 6.67 -17.07
N GLU A 302 23.03 6.46 -15.99
CA GLU A 302 24.49 6.52 -16.00
C GLU A 302 25.10 5.27 -15.36
N LEU A 303 26.36 5.01 -15.72
CA LEU A 303 27.15 3.98 -15.06
C LEU A 303 27.70 4.54 -13.75
N ALA A 304 27.46 3.85 -12.64
CA ALA A 304 28.09 4.20 -11.38
C ALA A 304 29.62 4.11 -11.50
N PRO A 305 30.39 5.00 -10.84
CA PRO A 305 31.85 4.94 -10.86
C PRO A 305 32.39 3.58 -10.36
N THR A 306 33.19 2.90 -11.19
CA THR A 306 33.71 1.54 -10.91
C THR A 306 35.23 1.43 -11.04
N PRO A 307 36.00 1.94 -10.06
CA PRO A 307 37.45 1.93 -10.11
C PRO A 307 38.08 0.52 -9.94
N TYR A 308 37.31 -0.46 -9.50
CA TYR A 308 37.80 -1.80 -9.14
C TYR A 308 38.07 -2.69 -10.35
N THR A 309 39.15 -3.46 -10.33
CA THR A 309 39.59 -4.39 -11.39
C THR A 309 40.06 -5.72 -10.82
N GLY A 310 40.34 -6.72 -11.67
CA GLY A 310 40.89 -8.00 -11.22
C GLY A 310 39.96 -8.71 -10.24
N THR A 311 40.50 -9.16 -9.10
CA THR A 311 39.74 -9.89 -8.06
C THR A 311 38.65 -9.04 -7.41
N GLU A 312 38.70 -7.72 -7.55
CA GLU A 312 37.78 -6.76 -6.93
C GLU A 312 36.66 -6.31 -7.89
N VAL A 313 36.60 -6.84 -9.12
CA VAL A 313 35.67 -6.38 -10.18
C VAL A 313 34.20 -6.39 -9.75
N LEU A 314 33.81 -7.25 -8.81
CA LEU A 314 32.44 -7.35 -8.27
C LEU A 314 32.17 -6.44 -7.07
N ASN A 315 33.18 -5.74 -6.53
CA ASN A 315 33.02 -4.85 -5.38
C ASN A 315 31.93 -3.78 -5.58
N PRO A 316 31.81 -3.10 -6.74
CA PRO A 316 30.71 -2.16 -6.98
C PRO A 316 29.33 -2.79 -6.78
N LEU A 317 29.13 -4.01 -7.28
CA LEU A 317 27.86 -4.73 -7.19
C LEU A 317 27.57 -5.14 -5.73
N VAL A 318 28.56 -5.74 -5.06
CA VAL A 318 28.43 -6.23 -3.68
C VAL A 318 28.22 -5.08 -2.70
N TYR A 319 28.98 -4.00 -2.81
CA TYR A 319 28.82 -2.83 -1.94
C TYR A 319 27.50 -2.10 -2.18
N ASN A 320 27.04 -2.04 -3.43
CA ASN A 320 25.72 -1.51 -3.75
C ASN A 320 24.61 -2.38 -3.16
N HIS A 321 24.67 -3.70 -3.34
CA HIS A 321 23.69 -4.64 -2.77
C HIS A 321 23.64 -4.52 -1.23
N ARG A 322 24.81 -4.49 -0.59
CA ARG A 322 24.94 -4.26 0.86
C ARG A 322 24.29 -2.95 1.28
N ALA A 323 24.67 -1.84 0.65
CA ALA A 323 24.14 -0.51 0.98
C ALA A 323 22.61 -0.48 0.82
N TRP A 324 22.11 -1.11 -0.25
CA TRP A 324 20.68 -1.24 -0.48
C TRP A 324 19.98 -2.01 0.64
N LEU A 325 20.49 -3.18 1.06
CA LEU A 325 19.91 -3.98 2.15
C LEU A 325 19.88 -3.23 3.48
N VAL A 326 20.98 -2.60 3.86
CA VAL A 326 21.05 -1.79 5.09
C VAL A 326 20.08 -0.62 5.02
N ALA A 327 19.97 0.05 3.87
CA ALA A 327 19.02 1.15 3.69
C ALA A 327 17.56 0.67 3.66
N GLN A 328 17.27 -0.55 3.19
CA GLN A 328 15.94 -1.13 3.33
C GLN A 328 15.55 -1.29 4.79
N GLU A 329 16.44 -1.88 5.58
CA GLU A 329 16.19 -2.07 7.01
C GLU A 329 16.04 -0.72 7.72
N GLU A 330 16.94 0.23 7.47
CA GLU A 330 16.85 1.61 7.98
C GLU A 330 15.52 2.28 7.63
N SER A 331 14.95 2.01 6.46
CA SER A 331 13.65 2.56 6.08
C SER A 331 12.47 1.98 6.88
N HIS A 332 12.63 0.78 7.43
CA HIS A 332 11.62 0.11 8.27
C HIS A 332 11.76 0.47 9.74
N THR A 333 12.99 0.62 10.24
CA THR A 333 13.34 0.89 11.64
C THR A 333 14.36 2.03 11.68
N PRO A 334 13.97 3.29 11.42
CA PRO A 334 14.91 4.41 11.32
C PRO A 334 15.75 4.63 12.58
N TYR A 335 16.88 5.32 12.45
CA TYR A 335 17.82 5.57 13.55
C TYR A 335 17.12 6.11 14.80
N GLY A 336 16.26 7.13 14.62
CA GLY A 336 15.51 7.72 15.74
C GLY A 336 14.57 6.74 16.43
N TYR A 337 14.11 5.67 15.78
CA TYR A 337 13.39 4.59 16.44
C TYR A 337 14.29 3.64 17.21
N ARG A 338 15.42 3.25 16.59
CA ARG A 338 16.38 2.33 17.24
C ARG A 338 16.93 2.93 18.52
N THR A 339 17.09 4.25 18.55
CA THR A 339 17.56 4.99 19.73
C THR A 339 16.44 5.60 20.57
N ALA A 340 15.17 5.37 20.23
CA ALA A 340 14.05 5.85 21.03
C ALA A 340 14.04 5.20 22.43
N THR A 341 13.26 5.76 23.35
CA THR A 341 12.97 5.05 24.62
C THR A 341 11.96 3.93 24.38
N ASP A 342 11.94 2.92 25.24
CA ASP A 342 10.93 1.85 25.16
C ASP A 342 9.51 2.40 25.25
N GLN A 343 9.30 3.40 26.11
CA GLN A 343 8.02 4.08 26.22
C GLN A 343 7.56 4.65 24.87
N GLN A 344 8.44 5.35 24.12
CA GLN A 344 8.08 5.90 22.81
C GLN A 344 7.71 4.81 21.80
N ARG A 345 8.46 3.70 21.77
CA ARG A 345 8.18 2.57 20.87
C ARG A 345 6.88 1.88 21.24
N GLN A 346 6.64 1.65 22.52
CA GLN A 346 5.45 0.99 23.04
C GLN A 346 4.18 1.83 22.83
N THR A 347 4.25 3.16 23.07
CA THR A 347 3.18 4.09 22.73
C THR A 347 2.90 4.08 21.22
N PHE A 348 3.94 4.08 20.38
CA PHE A 348 3.77 3.95 18.93
C PHE A 348 3.05 2.66 18.54
N THR A 349 3.43 1.52 19.12
CA THR A 349 2.76 0.22 18.89
C THR A 349 1.29 0.27 19.32
N ARG A 350 0.98 0.84 20.49
CA ARG A 350 -0.40 0.98 20.97
C ARG A 350 -1.25 1.86 20.07
N ILE A 351 -0.79 3.06 19.73
CA ILE A 351 -1.58 3.99 18.91
C ILE A 351 -1.81 3.41 17.51
N ASN A 352 -0.85 2.68 16.94
CA ASN A 352 -1.08 1.95 15.68
C ASN A 352 -2.12 0.84 15.82
N CYS A 353 -2.12 0.10 16.94
CA CYS A 353 -3.14 -0.90 17.24
C CYS A 353 -4.54 -0.28 17.33
N GLU A 354 -4.67 0.84 18.05
CA GLU A 354 -5.92 1.62 18.12
C GLU A 354 -6.34 2.13 16.73
N LEU A 355 -5.44 2.76 15.98
CA LEU A 355 -5.72 3.26 14.64
C LEU A 355 -6.20 2.14 13.70
N ARG A 356 -5.55 0.98 13.80
CA ARG A 356 -5.94 -0.22 13.05
C ARG A 356 -7.36 -0.65 13.39
N ALA A 357 -7.65 -0.82 14.68
CA ALA A 357 -8.98 -1.21 15.17
C ALA A 357 -10.05 -0.19 14.76
N LEU A 358 -9.76 1.11 14.88
CA LEU A 358 -10.68 2.17 14.49
C LEU A 358 -10.97 2.18 12.98
N LYS A 359 -9.95 2.00 12.14
CA LYS A 359 -10.14 1.87 10.69
C LYS A 359 -10.89 0.59 10.32
N THR A 360 -10.69 -0.51 11.04
CA THR A 360 -11.52 -1.72 10.87
C THR A 360 -12.99 -1.43 11.18
N ILE A 361 -13.27 -0.71 12.27
CA ILE A 361 -14.65 -0.30 12.62
C ILE A 361 -15.20 0.66 11.57
N GLU A 362 -14.41 1.60 11.06
CA GLU A 362 -14.82 2.49 9.96
C GLU A 362 -15.23 1.69 8.72
N VAL A 363 -14.42 0.73 8.29
CA VAL A 363 -14.77 -0.09 7.11
C VAL A 363 -16.06 -0.89 7.31
N ARG A 364 -16.26 -1.49 8.49
CA ARG A 364 -17.40 -2.40 8.75
C ARG A 364 -18.70 -1.70 9.15
N GLU A 365 -18.61 -0.69 10.01
CA GLU A 365 -19.75 -0.12 10.75
C GLU A 365 -19.86 1.41 10.62
N GLY A 366 -18.74 2.09 10.38
CA GLY A 366 -18.60 3.54 10.58
C GLY A 366 -18.49 4.39 9.32
N GLY A 367 -18.18 3.80 8.17
CA GLY A 367 -17.91 4.49 6.91
C GLY A 367 -19.16 5.07 6.27
N PHE A 368 -18.96 6.06 5.39
CA PHE A 368 -20.04 6.56 4.55
C PHE A 368 -20.49 5.46 3.57
N VAL A 369 -21.79 5.18 3.51
CA VAL A 369 -22.35 4.36 2.43
C VAL A 369 -21.98 5.02 1.11
N SER A 370 -21.29 4.29 0.22
CA SER A 370 -20.95 4.82 -1.10
C SER A 370 -22.22 5.09 -1.92
N TYR A 371 -22.16 6.06 -2.82
CA TYR A 371 -23.29 6.40 -3.67
C TYR A 371 -23.82 5.20 -4.47
N GLU A 372 -22.92 4.34 -4.94
CA GLU A 372 -23.30 3.12 -5.67
C GLU A 372 -23.97 2.08 -4.79
N ARG A 373 -23.43 1.80 -3.59
CA ARG A 373 -24.08 0.88 -2.64
C ARG A 373 -25.47 1.40 -2.24
N PHE A 374 -25.59 2.71 -2.07
CA PHE A 374 -26.88 3.35 -1.84
C PHE A 374 -27.83 3.16 -3.02
N CYS A 375 -27.39 3.40 -4.25
CA CYS A 375 -28.22 3.22 -5.45
C CYS A 375 -28.65 1.76 -5.65
N HIS A 376 -27.73 0.81 -5.43
CA HIS A 376 -28.01 -0.64 -5.46
C HIS A 376 -29.12 -0.99 -4.48
N GLN A 377 -28.97 -0.60 -3.21
CA GLN A 377 -29.98 -0.88 -2.18
C GLN A 377 -31.30 -0.16 -2.48
N LEU A 378 -31.24 1.08 -2.95
CA LEU A 378 -32.41 1.89 -3.28
C LEU A 378 -33.24 1.24 -4.40
N ILE A 379 -32.60 0.80 -5.49
CA ILE A 379 -33.31 0.16 -6.60
C ILE A 379 -33.76 -1.26 -6.25
N LYS A 380 -32.96 -2.03 -5.50
CA LYS A 380 -33.35 -3.34 -4.95
C LYS A 380 -34.66 -3.21 -4.18
N GLN A 381 -34.68 -2.35 -3.15
CA GLN A 381 -35.87 -2.13 -2.31
C GLN A 381 -37.08 -1.67 -3.12
N ARG A 382 -36.86 -0.80 -4.13
CA ARG A 382 -37.95 -0.27 -4.94
C ARG A 382 -38.61 -1.35 -5.81
N ILE A 383 -37.81 -2.22 -6.41
CA ILE A 383 -38.31 -3.32 -7.26
C ILE A 383 -38.93 -4.41 -6.41
N GLU A 384 -38.30 -4.82 -5.30
CA GLU A 384 -38.87 -5.83 -4.40
C GLU A 384 -40.22 -5.37 -3.84
N ALA A 385 -40.34 -4.09 -3.45
CA ALA A 385 -41.61 -3.52 -3.02
C ALA A 385 -42.66 -3.50 -4.14
N TYR A 386 -42.25 -3.21 -5.38
CA TYR A 386 -43.15 -3.24 -6.55
C TYR A 386 -43.65 -4.65 -6.84
N LEU A 387 -42.77 -5.65 -6.89
CA LEU A 387 -43.13 -7.05 -7.11
C LEU A 387 -44.02 -7.61 -5.99
N LEU A 388 -43.79 -7.18 -4.74
CA LEU A 388 -44.64 -7.55 -3.62
C LEU A 388 -46.10 -7.07 -3.82
N THR A 389 -46.34 -5.95 -4.52
CA THR A 389 -47.72 -5.50 -4.83
C THR A 389 -48.47 -6.46 -5.76
N PHE A 390 -47.75 -7.29 -6.52
CA PHE A 390 -48.29 -8.35 -7.36
C PHE A 390 -48.25 -9.73 -6.68
N GLY A 391 -47.90 -9.80 -5.38
CA GLY A 391 -47.80 -11.05 -4.64
C GLY A 391 -46.57 -11.90 -5.00
N GLU A 392 -45.53 -11.31 -5.59
CA GLU A 392 -44.28 -11.97 -5.98
C GLU A 392 -43.14 -11.56 -5.02
N PRO A 393 -42.98 -12.21 -3.84
CA PRO A 393 -41.89 -11.94 -2.92
C PRO A 393 -40.59 -12.58 -3.45
N VAL A 394 -39.82 -11.79 -4.18
CA VAL A 394 -38.56 -12.23 -4.78
C VAL A 394 -37.42 -11.39 -4.25
N GLU A 395 -36.33 -12.03 -3.84
CA GLU A 395 -35.09 -11.32 -3.53
C GLU A 395 -34.37 -10.96 -4.84
N ILE A 396 -34.19 -9.67 -5.07
CA ILE A 396 -33.59 -9.13 -6.28
C ILE A 396 -32.12 -8.80 -6.04
N ASN A 397 -31.26 -9.18 -6.98
CA ASN A 397 -29.93 -8.59 -7.12
C ASN A 397 -29.88 -7.69 -8.37
N PRO A 398 -29.88 -6.35 -8.21
CA PRO A 398 -29.80 -5.41 -9.34
C PRO A 398 -28.59 -5.62 -10.27
N ASP A 399 -27.47 -6.14 -9.78
CA ASP A 399 -26.29 -6.42 -10.61
C ASP A 399 -26.44 -7.67 -11.49
N HIS A 400 -27.48 -8.48 -11.24
CA HIS A 400 -27.85 -9.61 -12.09
C HIS A 400 -28.90 -9.24 -13.15
N ILE A 401 -29.46 -8.03 -13.11
CA ILE A 401 -30.39 -7.50 -14.11
C ILE A 401 -29.59 -6.60 -15.05
N HIS A 402 -29.46 -7.01 -16.31
CA HIS A 402 -28.76 -6.22 -17.33
C HIS A 402 -29.77 -5.49 -18.18
N VAL A 403 -29.65 -4.16 -18.25
CA VAL A 403 -30.47 -3.31 -19.08
C VAL A 403 -29.70 -2.98 -20.35
N GLU A 404 -30.32 -3.26 -21.49
CA GLU A 404 -29.80 -2.97 -22.82
C GLU A 404 -30.66 -1.84 -23.41
N ILE A 405 -30.12 -0.63 -23.44
CA ILE A 405 -30.79 0.54 -24.01
C ILE A 405 -30.65 0.52 -25.54
N THR A 406 -29.44 0.19 -25.99
CA THR A 406 -29.08 -0.11 -27.38
C THR A 406 -28.18 -1.35 -27.41
N PRO A 407 -27.86 -1.94 -28.58
CA PRO A 407 -26.89 -3.04 -28.65
C PRO A 407 -25.50 -2.68 -28.09
N GLU A 408 -25.10 -1.42 -28.23
CA GLU A 408 -23.81 -0.90 -27.77
C GLU A 408 -23.85 -0.39 -26.33
N GLU A 409 -25.03 0.03 -25.85
CA GLU A 409 -25.23 0.59 -24.51
C GLU A 409 -25.95 -0.41 -23.59
N LYS A 410 -25.13 -1.20 -22.90
CA LYS A 410 -25.54 -2.21 -21.93
C LYS A 410 -24.87 -1.96 -20.58
N MET A 411 -25.65 -2.04 -19.52
CA MET A 411 -25.12 -1.92 -18.15
C MET A 411 -25.99 -2.69 -17.15
N THR A 412 -25.49 -2.90 -15.93
CA THR A 412 -26.32 -3.46 -14.86
C THR A 412 -27.38 -2.45 -14.44
N LEU A 413 -28.46 -2.91 -13.81
CA LEU A 413 -29.48 -2.02 -13.29
C LEU A 413 -28.92 -1.05 -12.24
N THR A 414 -27.95 -1.48 -11.43
CA THR A 414 -27.23 -0.58 -10.52
C THR A 414 -26.55 0.54 -11.29
N GLN A 415 -25.70 0.20 -12.27
CA GLN A 415 -24.96 1.18 -13.09
C GLN A 415 -25.89 2.17 -13.79
N LEU A 416 -27.05 1.70 -14.25
CA LEU A 416 -28.07 2.53 -14.88
C LEU A 416 -28.58 3.64 -13.96
N ILE A 417 -28.92 3.29 -12.70
CA ILE A 417 -29.40 4.24 -11.69
C ILE A 417 -28.28 5.18 -11.26
N VAL A 418 -27.10 4.62 -11.09
CA VAL A 418 -25.90 5.29 -10.61
C VAL A 418 -25.42 6.37 -11.58
N ARG A 419 -25.41 6.07 -12.88
CA ARG A 419 -25.13 7.04 -13.95
C ARG A 419 -26.31 7.95 -14.27
N GLU A 420 -27.44 7.77 -13.57
CA GLU A 420 -28.71 8.45 -13.81
C GLU A 420 -29.13 8.43 -15.29
N VAL A 421 -28.90 7.32 -15.99
CA VAL A 421 -29.23 7.20 -17.41
C VAL A 421 -30.74 7.11 -17.56
N VAL A 422 -31.32 8.14 -18.16
CA VAL A 422 -32.75 8.20 -18.47
C VAL A 422 -33.00 7.60 -19.83
N PHE A 423 -33.95 6.67 -19.91
CA PHE A 423 -34.36 6.06 -21.18
C PHE A 423 -35.88 5.91 -21.23
N TYR A 424 -36.40 5.71 -22.45
CA TYR A 424 -37.83 5.52 -22.71
C TYR A 424 -38.04 4.17 -23.38
N ALA A 425 -39.10 3.47 -22.99
CA ALA A 425 -39.53 2.23 -23.59
C ALA A 425 -40.91 2.46 -24.23
N ASP A 426 -41.09 2.01 -25.47
CA ASP A 426 -42.33 2.15 -26.23
C ASP A 426 -42.93 0.76 -26.48
N ASN A 427 -44.25 0.64 -26.32
CA ASN A 427 -44.92 -0.65 -26.16
C ASN A 427 -45.14 -1.45 -27.45
N GLU A 428 -44.64 -0.98 -28.60
CA GLU A 428 -45.00 -1.59 -29.88
C GLU A 428 -43.75 -1.87 -30.74
N LYS A 429 -43.28 -3.13 -30.68
CA LYS A 429 -42.35 -3.79 -31.63
C LYS A 429 -40.86 -3.43 -31.60
N SER A 430 -40.38 -2.60 -30.67
CA SER A 430 -38.93 -2.33 -30.60
C SER A 430 -38.14 -3.45 -29.92
N LYS A 431 -36.98 -3.83 -30.47
CA LYS A 431 -36.06 -4.83 -29.89
C LYS A 431 -35.36 -4.30 -28.62
N TYR A 432 -35.32 -2.97 -28.47
CA TYR A 432 -34.69 -2.24 -27.37
C TYR A 432 -35.53 -1.01 -27.00
N PRO A 433 -35.48 -0.52 -25.75
CA PRO A 433 -34.74 -1.07 -24.61
C PRO A 433 -35.32 -2.40 -24.14
N ARG A 434 -34.50 -3.25 -23.54
CA ARG A 434 -34.92 -4.50 -22.90
C ARG A 434 -34.08 -4.79 -21.66
N PHE A 435 -34.51 -5.71 -20.82
CA PHE A 435 -33.64 -6.25 -19.79
C PHE A 435 -33.56 -7.77 -19.88
N THR A 436 -32.43 -8.29 -19.39
CA THR A 436 -32.22 -9.74 -19.23
C THR A 436 -31.75 -10.00 -17.83
N VAL A 437 -32.19 -11.11 -17.26
CA VAL A 437 -31.76 -11.57 -15.94
C VAL A 437 -30.71 -12.67 -16.12
N LYS A 438 -29.62 -12.60 -15.35
CA LYS A 438 -28.55 -13.59 -15.39
C LYS A 438 -29.04 -14.97 -14.93
N ALA A 439 -28.47 -16.03 -15.49
CA ALA A 439 -28.74 -17.41 -15.07
C ALA A 439 -28.48 -17.59 -13.56
N GLY A 440 -29.38 -18.29 -12.86
CA GLY A 440 -29.32 -18.53 -11.42
C GLY A 440 -30.00 -17.46 -10.54
N HIS A 441 -30.38 -16.31 -11.12
CA HIS A 441 -31.23 -15.35 -10.40
C HIS A 441 -32.69 -15.83 -10.39
N PRO A 442 -33.46 -15.56 -9.33
CA PRO A 442 -34.89 -15.85 -9.30
C PRO A 442 -35.63 -15.31 -10.52
N SER A 443 -36.63 -16.05 -11.01
CA SER A 443 -37.50 -15.59 -12.11
C SER A 443 -38.29 -14.37 -11.66
N ILE A 444 -38.39 -13.37 -12.53
CA ILE A 444 -39.19 -12.16 -12.30
C ILE A 444 -40.26 -12.11 -13.38
N SER A 445 -41.51 -12.29 -13.00
CA SER A 445 -42.62 -12.42 -13.96
C SER A 445 -43.37 -11.11 -14.18
N ASN A 446 -43.44 -10.26 -13.14
CA ASN A 446 -44.25 -9.03 -13.16
C ASN A 446 -43.43 -7.73 -13.30
N LEU A 447 -42.17 -7.81 -13.76
CA LEU A 447 -41.34 -6.63 -14.03
C LEU A 447 -41.17 -6.43 -15.53
N HIS A 448 -41.59 -5.28 -16.04
CA HIS A 448 -41.42 -4.90 -17.44
C HIS A 448 -40.38 -3.80 -17.61
N ILE A 449 -39.84 -3.67 -18.83
CA ILE A 449 -38.84 -2.63 -19.14
C ILE A 449 -39.40 -1.21 -18.95
N ASN A 450 -40.71 -1.01 -19.13
CA ASN A 450 -41.37 0.28 -18.86
C ASN A 450 -41.33 0.66 -17.38
N ASP A 451 -41.38 -0.32 -16.48
CA ASP A 451 -41.32 -0.11 -15.04
C ASP A 451 -39.92 0.39 -14.66
N LEU A 452 -38.88 -0.22 -15.26
CA LEU A 452 -37.50 0.25 -15.13
C LEU A 452 -37.31 1.65 -15.71
N ALA A 453 -37.89 1.93 -16.89
CA ALA A 453 -37.86 3.25 -17.52
C ALA A 453 -38.59 4.32 -16.68
N LEU A 454 -39.63 3.95 -15.94
CA LEU A 454 -40.27 4.85 -14.98
C LEU A 454 -39.33 5.15 -13.81
N HIS A 455 -38.68 4.13 -13.25
CA HIS A 455 -37.75 4.31 -12.13
C HIS A 455 -36.57 5.22 -12.49
N THR A 456 -35.97 5.09 -13.68
CA THR A 456 -34.86 6.00 -14.09
C THR A 456 -35.29 7.47 -14.16
N ARG A 457 -36.56 7.75 -14.48
CA ARG A 457 -37.09 9.12 -14.58
C ARG A 457 -37.45 9.74 -13.22
N VAL A 458 -37.97 8.94 -12.29
CA VAL A 458 -38.59 9.47 -11.05
C VAL A 458 -37.78 9.23 -9.78
N LEU A 459 -36.78 8.33 -9.81
CA LEU A 459 -36.10 7.90 -8.59
C LEU A 459 -35.22 8.99 -7.98
N ARG A 460 -34.60 9.86 -8.80
CA ARG A 460 -33.71 10.95 -8.39
C ARG A 460 -32.70 10.52 -7.29
N PRO A 461 -31.83 9.52 -7.59
CA PRO A 461 -30.96 8.92 -6.59
C PRO A 461 -29.99 9.92 -5.94
N GLY A 462 -29.48 10.92 -6.68
CA GLY A 462 -28.65 11.98 -6.12
C GLY A 462 -29.32 12.76 -4.98
N GLU A 463 -30.55 13.23 -5.18
CA GLU A 463 -31.31 13.96 -4.16
C GLU A 463 -31.56 13.09 -2.92
N LYS A 464 -31.99 11.84 -3.13
CA LYS A 464 -32.23 10.88 -2.04
C LYS A 464 -30.96 10.54 -1.26
N TYR A 465 -29.81 10.51 -1.93
CA TYR A 465 -28.52 10.28 -1.28
C TYR A 465 -28.12 11.47 -0.40
N ILE A 466 -28.28 12.70 -0.90
CA ILE A 466 -28.04 13.92 -0.12
C ILE A 466 -28.95 13.96 1.12
N ASP A 467 -30.24 13.63 0.96
CA ASP A 467 -31.19 13.55 2.08
C ASP A 467 -30.78 12.49 3.10
N MET A 468 -30.32 11.32 2.63
CA MET A 468 -29.81 10.25 3.48
C MET A 468 -28.58 10.70 4.29
N LEU A 469 -27.61 11.35 3.64
CA LEU A 469 -26.41 11.89 4.30
C LEU A 469 -26.78 12.94 5.36
N ARG A 470 -27.69 13.86 5.04
CA ARG A 470 -28.19 14.86 5.99
C ARG A 470 -28.86 14.20 7.20
N ALA A 471 -29.77 13.27 6.95
CA ALA A 471 -30.57 12.64 7.99
C ALA A 471 -29.81 11.67 8.90
N HIS A 472 -28.74 11.02 8.43
CA HIS A 472 -28.05 9.96 9.18
C HIS A 472 -26.59 10.27 9.54
N TYR A 473 -25.94 11.22 8.85
CA TYR A 473 -24.52 11.51 9.05
C TYR A 473 -24.25 12.93 9.56
N ILE A 474 -25.05 13.91 9.13
CA ILE A 474 -24.98 15.28 9.65
C ILE A 474 -25.77 15.42 10.95
N ASP A 475 -26.97 14.82 11.02
CA ASP A 475 -27.78 14.81 12.23
C ASP A 475 -26.96 14.32 13.43
N ARG A 476 -26.83 15.17 14.46
CA ARG A 476 -25.95 14.90 15.60
C ARG A 476 -26.40 13.69 16.42
N SER A 477 -27.68 13.38 16.48
CA SER A 477 -28.18 12.25 17.28
C SER A 477 -27.89 10.91 16.60
N LYS A 478 -28.05 10.84 15.28
CA LYS A 478 -27.86 9.61 14.49
C LYS A 478 -26.41 9.42 14.00
N GLY A 479 -25.71 10.53 13.77
CA GLY A 479 -24.32 10.55 13.28
C GLY A 479 -23.25 10.55 14.37
N TYR A 480 -23.61 10.68 15.65
CA TYR A 480 -22.66 10.88 16.75
C TYR A 480 -21.51 9.86 16.76
N PHE A 481 -21.82 8.57 16.67
CA PHE A 481 -20.80 7.52 16.69
C PHE A 481 -19.80 7.66 15.54
N ARG A 482 -20.28 7.92 14.31
CA ARG A 482 -19.42 8.10 13.12
C ARG A 482 -18.55 9.35 13.22
N GLN A 483 -19.12 10.42 13.76
CA GLN A 483 -18.39 11.67 14.03
C GLN A 483 -17.23 11.42 14.99
N GLN A 484 -17.50 10.80 16.14
CA GLN A 484 -16.49 10.49 17.13
C GLN A 484 -15.45 9.49 16.62
N LEU A 485 -15.87 8.50 15.83
CA LEU A 485 -14.98 7.55 15.17
C LEU A 485 -13.99 8.25 14.23
N TYR A 486 -14.48 9.14 13.35
CA TYR A 486 -13.64 9.93 12.44
C TYR A 486 -12.64 10.80 13.20
N MET A 487 -13.10 11.50 14.25
CA MET A 487 -12.22 12.32 15.10
C MET A 487 -11.13 11.47 15.76
N GLY A 488 -11.51 10.32 16.31
CA GLY A 488 -10.57 9.35 16.89
C GLY A 488 -9.52 8.88 15.87
N ILE A 489 -9.94 8.52 14.66
CA ILE A 489 -9.04 8.12 13.57
C ILE A 489 -8.07 9.25 13.25
N LEU A 490 -8.56 10.48 13.05
CA LEU A 490 -7.74 11.62 12.68
C LEU A 490 -6.68 11.94 13.75
N GLN A 491 -7.05 11.92 15.03
CA GLN A 491 -6.11 12.11 16.14
C GLN A 491 -5.04 11.03 16.18
N ARG A 492 -5.43 9.74 16.10
CA ARG A 492 -4.47 8.63 16.14
C ARG A 492 -3.55 8.67 14.92
N GLN A 493 -4.09 9.02 13.75
CA GLN A 493 -3.29 9.16 12.53
C GLN A 493 -2.26 10.28 12.70
N MET A 494 -2.65 11.48 13.15
CA MET A 494 -1.71 12.57 13.42
C MET A 494 -0.60 12.16 14.40
N ARG A 495 -0.94 11.51 15.53
CA ARG A 495 0.04 11.03 16.51
C ARG A 495 1.02 10.03 15.90
N VAL A 496 0.53 9.07 15.10
CA VAL A 496 1.37 8.12 14.36
C VAL A 496 2.31 8.86 13.40
N SER A 497 1.80 9.78 12.59
CA SER A 497 2.61 10.53 11.62
C SER A 497 3.68 11.40 12.30
N ILE A 498 3.36 12.02 13.44
CA ILE A 498 4.29 12.81 14.25
C ILE A 498 5.41 11.93 14.82
N LEU A 499 5.07 10.76 15.40
CA LEU A 499 6.06 9.79 15.89
C LEU A 499 6.95 9.26 14.77
N GLN A 500 6.38 8.93 13.61
CA GLN A 500 7.15 8.52 12.43
C GLN A 500 8.09 9.63 11.97
N ALA A 501 7.66 10.88 12.00
CA ALA A 501 8.49 12.03 11.64
C ALA A 501 9.65 12.22 12.63
N LEU A 502 9.41 12.04 13.94
CA LEU A 502 10.45 12.01 14.97
C LEU A 502 11.45 10.87 14.71
N PHE A 503 10.98 9.64 14.53
CA PHE A 503 11.84 8.48 14.30
C PHE A 503 12.70 8.62 13.04
N LYS A 504 12.15 9.22 11.98
CA LYS A 504 12.88 9.54 10.74
C LYS A 504 13.81 10.76 10.87
N GLY A 505 13.91 11.40 12.03
CA GLY A 505 14.73 12.59 12.25
C GLY A 505 14.25 13.84 11.51
N ARG A 506 12.97 13.88 11.10
CA ARG A 506 12.37 14.99 10.33
C ARG A 506 11.81 16.10 11.23
N VAL A 507 11.70 15.83 12.52
CA VAL A 507 11.15 16.73 13.54
C VAL A 507 12.07 16.66 14.75
N SER A 508 12.42 17.82 15.33
CA SER A 508 13.21 17.92 16.55
C SER A 508 12.39 17.49 17.77
N LYS A 509 13.04 17.15 18.89
CA LYS A 509 12.33 16.78 20.12
C LYS A 509 11.38 17.88 20.61
N GLU A 510 11.81 19.14 20.56
CA GLU A 510 11.01 20.29 20.99
C GLU A 510 9.77 20.49 20.10
N HIS A 511 9.92 20.39 18.78
CA HIS A 511 8.79 20.47 17.86
C HIS A 511 7.85 19.27 18.00
N PHE A 512 8.39 18.08 18.27
CA PHE A 512 7.60 16.87 18.52
C PHE A 512 6.69 17.04 19.74
N GLU A 513 7.23 17.50 20.86
CA GLU A 513 6.46 17.73 22.08
C GLU A 513 5.34 18.75 21.83
N GLU A 514 5.63 19.82 21.10
CA GLU A 514 4.64 20.85 20.78
C GLU A 514 3.56 20.38 19.79
N LEU A 515 3.92 19.58 18.77
CA LEU A 515 2.96 18.94 17.87
C LEU A 515 2.00 18.01 18.62
N MET A 516 2.53 17.19 19.54
CA MET A 516 1.71 16.29 20.34
C MET A 516 0.71 17.04 21.21
N LYS A 517 1.12 18.16 21.85
CA LYS A 517 0.21 19.03 22.61
C LYS A 517 -0.95 19.57 21.78
N VAL A 518 -0.69 19.98 20.52
CA VAL A 518 -1.76 20.46 19.62
C VAL A 518 -2.79 19.36 19.36
N VAL A 519 -2.36 18.11 19.18
CA VAL A 519 -3.28 16.99 18.95
C VAL A 519 -4.03 16.60 20.23
N GLU A 520 -3.36 16.60 21.37
CA GLU A 520 -3.93 16.34 22.70
C GLU A 520 -4.96 17.39 23.11
N ALA A 521 -4.81 18.65 22.69
CA ALA A 521 -5.78 19.69 22.96
C ALA A 521 -7.18 19.40 22.39
N PHE A 522 -7.32 18.49 21.43
CA PHE A 522 -8.62 18.05 20.90
C PHE A 522 -9.32 17.00 21.78
N ASP A 523 -8.66 16.47 22.82
CA ASP A 523 -9.28 15.57 23.80
C ASP A 523 -10.26 16.33 24.73
N HIS A 524 -10.25 17.67 24.68
CA HIS A 524 -11.13 18.55 25.44
C HIS A 524 -11.77 19.62 24.55
N PRO A 525 -12.97 20.14 24.90
CA PRO A 525 -13.55 21.27 24.18
C PRO A 525 -12.63 22.49 24.20
N GLN A 526 -12.30 23.01 23.02
CA GLN A 526 -11.54 24.26 22.89
C GLN A 526 -12.48 25.45 22.72
N ALA A 527 -12.03 26.63 23.14
CA ALA A 527 -12.76 27.87 22.93
C ALA A 527 -12.96 28.12 21.43
N SER A 528 -14.19 28.47 21.04
CA SER A 528 -14.52 28.80 19.66
C SER A 528 -13.68 29.96 19.15
N SER A 529 -13.35 29.94 17.86
CA SER A 529 -12.60 31.01 17.23
C SER A 529 -13.39 32.32 17.23
N PRO A 530 -12.76 33.47 17.56
CA PRO A 530 -13.33 34.77 17.30
C PRO A 530 -13.67 34.95 15.81
N VAL A 531 -14.75 35.64 15.51
CA VAL A 531 -15.11 35.97 14.11
C VAL A 531 -14.02 36.85 13.49
N GLY A 532 -13.48 36.43 12.35
CA GLY A 532 -12.42 37.14 11.64
C GLY A 532 -11.02 36.92 12.21
N GLU A 533 -10.83 35.90 13.06
CA GLU A 533 -9.54 35.52 13.63
C GLU A 533 -8.52 35.30 12.51
N ALA A 534 -7.41 36.03 12.61
CA ALA A 534 -6.28 35.89 11.69
C ALA A 534 -5.23 34.96 12.30
N PRO A 535 -4.56 34.11 11.51
CA PRO A 535 -3.58 33.14 12.03
C PRO A 535 -2.43 33.77 12.85
N ASP A 536 -2.02 35.00 12.51
CA ASP A 536 -0.99 35.77 13.23
C ASP A 536 -1.42 36.24 14.62
N ARG A 537 -2.73 36.29 14.90
CA ARG A 537 -3.29 36.67 16.20
C ARG A 537 -3.44 35.50 17.17
N VAL A 538 -3.21 34.27 16.71
CA VAL A 538 -3.26 33.08 17.56
C VAL A 538 -1.93 32.97 18.29
N GLY A 539 -1.91 33.35 19.58
CA GLY A 539 -0.69 33.41 20.39
C GLY A 539 -0.17 32.08 20.96
N HIS A 540 -0.63 30.95 20.43
CA HIS A 540 -0.29 29.60 20.89
C HIS A 540 -0.27 28.62 19.72
N SER A 541 0.35 27.46 19.92
CA SER A 541 0.40 26.40 18.90
C SER A 541 -1.00 25.88 18.58
N ALA A 542 -1.35 25.79 17.29
CA ALA A 542 -2.68 25.40 16.86
C ALA A 542 -2.68 24.73 15.47
N LEU A 543 -3.80 24.11 15.13
CA LEU A 543 -4.03 23.46 13.84
C LEU A 543 -4.94 24.32 12.96
N PHE A 544 -4.62 24.40 11.66
CA PHE A 544 -5.36 25.19 10.67
C PHE A 544 -5.73 24.34 9.45
N LYS A 545 -6.87 24.65 8.82
CA LYS A 545 -7.28 24.06 7.54
C LYS A 545 -6.44 24.63 6.39
N LEU A 546 -5.95 23.75 5.51
CA LEU A 546 -5.24 24.20 4.30
C LEU A 546 -6.22 24.78 3.27
N HIS A 547 -5.85 25.92 2.69
CA HIS A 547 -6.58 26.52 1.58
C HIS A 547 -5.62 26.83 0.42
N LEU A 548 -6.08 26.61 -0.81
CA LEU A 548 -5.38 26.99 -2.04
C LEU A 548 -6.28 27.96 -2.81
N ARG A 549 -5.76 29.16 -3.11
CA ARG A 549 -6.55 30.24 -3.75
C ARG A 549 -7.87 30.53 -3.02
N GLY A 550 -7.85 30.51 -1.68
CA GLY A 550 -9.03 30.70 -0.84
C GLY A 550 -10.02 29.53 -0.84
N ARG A 551 -9.66 28.37 -1.42
CA ARG A 551 -10.51 27.17 -1.49
C ARG A 551 -9.99 26.09 -0.55
N LEU A 552 -10.88 25.52 0.25
CA LEU A 552 -10.55 24.48 1.22
C LEU A 552 -10.01 23.22 0.53
N VAL A 553 -8.89 22.73 1.02
CA VAL A 553 -8.38 21.39 0.72
C VAL A 553 -8.80 20.46 1.85
N VAL A 554 -9.80 19.61 1.60
CA VAL A 554 -10.38 18.75 2.64
C VAL A 554 -9.37 17.70 3.10
N GLY A 555 -9.22 17.56 4.42
CA GLY A 555 -8.34 16.57 5.02
C GLY A 555 -6.84 16.91 4.98
N ALA A 556 -6.46 18.11 4.56
CA ALA A 556 -5.09 18.63 4.66
C ALA A 556 -5.02 19.81 5.64
N PHE A 557 -3.98 19.83 6.47
CA PHE A 557 -3.90 20.72 7.62
C PHE A 557 -2.51 21.34 7.75
N VAL A 558 -2.42 22.44 8.49
CA VAL A 558 -1.15 23.07 8.84
C VAL A 558 -1.09 23.23 10.35
N PHE A 559 -0.08 22.61 10.97
CA PHE A 559 0.30 22.89 12.35
C PHE A 559 1.11 24.19 12.35
N ARG A 560 0.70 25.17 13.14
CA ARG A 560 1.48 26.37 13.42
C ARG A 560 1.92 26.30 14.87
N LEU A 561 3.22 26.19 15.10
CA LEU A 561 3.83 25.95 16.40
C LEU A 561 4.50 27.24 16.91
N HIS A 562 4.33 27.51 18.20
CA HIS A 562 5.04 28.56 18.93
C HIS A 562 6.13 27.92 19.77
N VAL A 563 7.36 27.91 19.26
CA VAL A 563 8.50 27.23 19.88
C VAL A 563 9.64 28.22 20.12
N ALA A 564 10.10 28.34 21.36
CA ALA A 564 11.20 29.23 21.76
C ALA A 564 11.07 30.68 21.21
N GLY A 565 9.84 31.22 21.19
CA GLY A 565 9.55 32.57 20.68
C GLY A 565 9.54 32.71 19.15
N LYS A 566 9.65 31.60 18.41
CA LYS A 566 9.55 31.54 16.95
C LYS A 566 8.29 30.81 16.51
N ILE A 567 7.82 31.14 15.32
CA ILE A 567 6.71 30.46 14.66
C ILE A 567 7.29 29.50 13.63
N VAL A 568 6.89 28.23 13.72
CA VAL A 568 7.28 27.17 12.77
C VAL A 568 6.02 26.48 12.27
N GLU A 569 5.94 26.21 10.97
CA GLU A 569 4.75 25.63 10.36
C GLU A 569 5.05 24.27 9.71
N TYR A 570 4.17 23.31 9.94
CA TYR A 570 4.22 21.97 9.35
C TYR A 570 2.93 21.66 8.59
N LEU A 571 3.08 21.32 7.32
CA LEU A 571 2.04 20.77 6.47
C LEU A 571 1.80 19.30 6.82
N TYR A 572 0.56 18.99 7.17
CA TYR A 572 0.06 17.63 7.39
C TYR A 572 -0.84 17.19 6.23
N THR A 573 -0.39 16.19 5.49
CA THR A 573 -1.06 15.58 4.33
C THR A 573 -1.18 14.07 4.56
N PRO A 574 -2.25 13.60 5.22
CA PRO A 574 -2.46 12.17 5.43
C PRO A 574 -2.49 11.43 4.09
N GLN A 575 -1.84 10.26 4.00
CA GLN A 575 -1.78 9.42 2.79
C GLN A 575 -1.17 10.12 1.56
N ALA A 576 -0.23 11.06 1.77
CA ALA A 576 0.45 11.71 0.66
C ALA A 576 1.15 10.70 -0.27
N PRO A 577 1.16 10.95 -1.59
CA PRO A 577 1.66 10.00 -2.59
C PRO A 577 3.19 9.86 -2.60
N ASP A 578 3.90 10.66 -1.79
CA ASP A 578 5.34 10.58 -1.54
C ASP A 578 5.67 9.78 -0.25
N GLY A 579 4.65 9.30 0.47
CA GLY A 579 4.81 8.60 1.75
C GLY A 579 5.24 9.50 2.92
N ARG A 580 5.18 10.83 2.76
CA ARG A 580 5.53 11.81 3.80
C ARG A 580 4.28 12.54 4.28
N GLU A 581 3.74 12.14 5.42
CA GLU A 581 2.52 12.78 5.91
C GLU A 581 2.75 14.13 6.62
N LEU A 582 3.93 14.35 7.20
CA LEU A 582 4.30 15.59 7.87
C LEU A 582 5.58 16.20 7.26
N ARG A 583 5.53 17.48 6.88
CA ARG A 583 6.66 18.22 6.31
C ARG A 583 6.62 19.71 6.68
N PRO A 584 7.75 20.43 6.70
CA PRO A 584 7.74 21.90 6.80
C PRO A 584 6.77 22.51 5.77
N PHE A 585 6.03 23.55 6.16
CA PHE A 585 5.07 24.18 5.27
C PHE A 585 5.76 24.88 4.08
N GLU A 586 6.98 25.38 4.28
CA GLU A 586 7.84 25.92 3.22
C GLU A 586 8.18 24.92 2.11
N ASP A 587 8.12 23.61 2.39
CA ASP A 587 8.33 22.55 1.38
C ASP A 587 7.14 22.46 0.38
N PHE A 588 6.03 23.17 0.58
CA PHE A 588 4.80 23.02 -0.24
C PHE A 588 5.09 23.10 -1.74
N VAL A 589 5.76 24.16 -2.20
CA VAL A 589 6.02 24.40 -3.63
C VAL A 589 6.88 23.29 -4.20
N ALA A 590 7.95 22.91 -3.50
CA ALA A 590 8.84 21.84 -3.93
C ALA A 590 8.12 20.48 -3.96
N ALA A 591 7.22 20.22 -3.01
CA ALA A 591 6.45 18.99 -2.93
C ALA A 591 5.44 18.87 -4.07
N VAL A 592 4.74 19.95 -4.42
CA VAL A 592 3.87 19.98 -5.62
C VAL A 592 4.71 19.78 -6.87
N LYS A 593 5.77 20.58 -7.04
CA LYS A 593 6.64 20.52 -8.22
C LYS A 593 7.22 19.13 -8.44
N THR A 594 7.82 18.54 -7.41
CA THR A 594 8.75 17.40 -7.58
C THR A 594 8.29 16.08 -6.98
N ARG A 595 7.23 16.07 -6.15
CA ARG A 595 6.82 14.87 -5.39
C ARG A 595 5.39 14.41 -5.69
N GLY A 596 4.73 15.02 -6.67
CA GLY A 596 3.42 14.58 -7.15
C GLY A 596 2.27 14.92 -6.21
N LEU A 597 2.39 16.01 -5.43
CA LEU A 597 1.31 16.46 -4.56
C LEU A 597 0.21 17.27 -5.27
N GLY A 598 0.40 17.67 -6.53
CA GLY A 598 -0.61 18.40 -7.30
C GLY A 598 -1.93 17.63 -7.36
N ASP A 599 -1.91 16.43 -7.94
CA ASP A 599 -3.10 15.57 -8.06
C ASP A 599 -3.74 15.29 -6.67
N TYR A 600 -2.90 15.04 -5.66
CA TYR A 600 -3.35 14.82 -4.28
C TYR A 600 -4.19 15.97 -3.72
N PHE A 601 -3.79 17.22 -3.97
CA PHE A 601 -4.54 18.40 -3.54
C PHE A 601 -5.75 18.66 -4.42
N TYR A 602 -5.63 18.45 -5.73
CA TYR A 602 -6.71 18.62 -6.70
C TYR A 602 -7.93 17.78 -6.33
N GLU A 603 -7.73 16.49 -6.03
CA GLU A 603 -8.78 15.54 -5.66
C GLU A 603 -9.51 15.92 -4.35
N ARG A 604 -8.83 16.65 -3.46
CA ARG A 604 -9.33 17.02 -2.12
C ARG A 604 -10.10 18.34 -2.11
N VAL A 605 -10.20 19.03 -3.24
CA VAL A 605 -11.00 20.25 -3.40
C VAL A 605 -12.39 19.91 -3.92
N PHE A 606 -13.39 20.73 -3.57
CA PHE A 606 -14.76 20.64 -4.07
C PHE A 606 -14.78 20.71 -5.61
N GLY A 607 -15.64 19.92 -6.27
CA GLY A 607 -15.74 19.83 -7.72
C GLY A 607 -15.75 21.19 -8.43
N LYS A 608 -16.63 22.10 -8.02
CA LYS A 608 -16.76 23.47 -8.55
C LYS A 608 -15.51 24.32 -8.50
N TYR A 609 -14.56 23.99 -7.62
CA TYR A 609 -13.32 24.73 -7.42
C TYR A 609 -12.12 24.04 -8.07
N GLN A 610 -12.29 22.83 -8.61
CA GLN A 610 -11.21 22.07 -9.22
C GLN A 610 -10.57 22.81 -10.40
N SER A 611 -11.34 23.48 -11.26
CA SER A 611 -10.77 24.28 -12.36
C SER A 611 -9.83 25.39 -11.85
N GLN A 612 -10.22 26.12 -10.81
CA GLN A 612 -9.43 27.21 -10.23
C GLN A 612 -8.16 26.69 -9.56
N VAL A 613 -8.28 25.66 -8.71
CA VAL A 613 -7.13 25.11 -7.99
C VAL A 613 -6.22 24.32 -8.92
N GLY A 614 -6.79 23.56 -9.86
CA GLY A 614 -6.06 22.82 -10.89
C GLY A 614 -5.19 23.71 -11.75
N THR A 615 -5.67 24.89 -12.15
CA THR A 615 -4.85 25.89 -12.86
C THR A 615 -3.62 26.28 -12.03
N TYR A 616 -3.82 26.64 -10.76
CA TYR A 616 -2.72 27.01 -9.85
C TYR A 616 -1.70 25.87 -9.64
N LEU A 617 -2.17 24.64 -9.48
CA LEU A 617 -1.30 23.47 -9.31
C LEU A 617 -0.53 23.16 -10.61
N THR A 618 -1.19 23.27 -11.76
CA THR A 618 -0.55 23.11 -13.08
C THR A 618 0.53 24.15 -13.30
N ASP A 619 0.26 25.41 -12.95
CA ASP A 619 1.25 26.49 -13.03
C ASP A 619 2.46 26.21 -12.14
N LEU A 620 2.26 25.73 -10.92
CA LEU A 620 3.36 25.29 -10.05
C LEU A 620 4.16 24.16 -10.71
N GLU A 621 3.50 23.15 -11.26
CA GLU A 621 4.19 21.99 -11.85
C GLU A 621 4.95 22.34 -13.14
N GLN A 622 4.39 23.20 -14.00
CA GLN A 622 4.89 23.42 -15.37
C GLN A 622 5.76 24.68 -15.51
N LEU A 623 5.51 25.73 -14.72
CA LEU A 623 6.23 26.99 -14.85
C LEU A 623 7.42 27.03 -13.88
N ALA A 624 8.64 26.99 -14.43
CA ALA A 624 9.87 26.99 -13.64
C ALA A 624 9.92 28.13 -12.60
N ASN A 625 9.50 29.34 -13.02
CA ASN A 625 9.56 30.56 -12.20
C ASN A 625 8.30 30.81 -11.35
N PHE A 626 7.27 29.97 -11.43
CA PHE A 626 6.08 30.12 -10.60
C PHE A 626 6.31 29.43 -9.25
N THR A 627 6.39 30.20 -8.17
CA THR A 627 6.73 29.72 -6.82
C THR A 627 5.83 30.33 -5.74
N GLU A 628 4.60 30.70 -6.10
CA GLU A 628 3.66 31.25 -5.15
C GLU A 628 3.23 30.16 -4.17
N ALA A 629 3.60 30.31 -2.89
CA ALA A 629 3.21 29.39 -1.83
C ALA A 629 1.87 29.83 -1.21
N PRO A 630 1.02 28.90 -0.74
CA PRO A 630 -0.20 29.24 -0.05
C PRO A 630 0.08 29.85 1.32
N THR A 631 -0.83 30.70 1.79
CA THR A 631 -0.80 31.29 3.14
C THR A 631 -1.97 30.80 3.96
N LEU A 632 -1.85 30.82 5.29
CA LEU A 632 -2.97 30.51 6.17
C LEU A 632 -4.06 31.58 6.06
N GLU A 633 -5.29 31.13 5.87
CA GLU A 633 -6.46 32.00 5.71
C GLU A 633 -7.05 32.43 7.05
N ARG A 634 -7.79 33.55 7.06
CA ARG A 634 -8.60 33.93 8.22
C ARG A 634 -9.66 32.87 8.53
N ASN A 635 -10.00 32.70 9.80
CA ASN A 635 -10.98 31.72 10.28
C ASN A 635 -10.65 30.26 9.91
N SER A 636 -9.39 29.94 9.62
CA SER A 636 -8.98 28.57 9.28
C SER A 636 -8.56 27.73 10.48
N ARG A 637 -8.44 28.32 11.70
CA ARG A 637 -8.08 27.59 12.92
C ARG A 637 -9.15 26.55 13.27
N ILE A 638 -8.69 25.36 13.63
CA ILE A 638 -9.52 24.24 14.05
C ILE A 638 -9.56 24.20 15.57
N THR A 639 -10.76 24.38 16.13
CA THR A 639 -11.03 24.24 17.56
C THR A 639 -11.75 22.94 17.89
N ASP A 640 -12.38 22.32 16.88
CA ASP A 640 -13.16 21.09 17.01
C ASP A 640 -13.01 20.28 15.72
N LEU A 641 -12.54 19.04 15.85
CA LEU A 641 -12.35 18.12 14.73
C LEU A 641 -13.68 17.69 14.09
N TYR A 642 -14.82 17.92 14.75
CA TYR A 642 -16.15 17.78 14.15
C TYR A 642 -16.27 18.54 12.82
N TRP A 643 -15.71 19.76 12.75
CA TRP A 643 -15.77 20.56 11.53
C TRP A 643 -14.99 19.94 10.37
N CYS A 644 -13.94 19.15 10.65
CA CYS A 644 -13.21 18.41 9.63
C CYS A 644 -14.06 17.25 9.06
N TYR A 645 -14.80 16.53 9.92
CA TYR A 645 -15.79 15.54 9.47
C TYR A 645 -16.89 16.18 8.63
N TYR A 646 -17.38 17.35 9.07
CA TYR A 646 -18.41 18.10 8.36
C TYR A 646 -17.91 18.59 6.98
N ASP A 647 -16.66 19.01 6.85
CA ASP A 647 -16.05 19.38 5.57
C ASP A 647 -16.05 18.21 4.57
N VAL A 648 -15.76 16.99 5.03
CA VAL A 648 -15.81 15.78 4.19
C VAL A 648 -17.23 15.54 3.68
N LEU A 649 -18.23 15.59 4.56
CA LEU A 649 -19.62 15.40 4.18
C LEU A 649 -20.13 16.48 3.22
N THR A 650 -19.80 17.74 3.49
CA THR A 650 -20.22 18.86 2.63
C THR A 650 -19.57 18.81 1.26
N LYS A 651 -18.32 18.36 1.16
CA LYS A 651 -17.67 18.08 -0.12
C LYS A 651 -18.44 17.01 -0.89
N VAL A 652 -18.69 15.85 -0.27
CA VAL A 652 -19.45 14.75 -0.92
C VAL A 652 -20.82 15.22 -1.40
N ILE A 653 -21.56 15.96 -0.56
CA ILE A 653 -22.87 16.52 -0.94
C ILE A 653 -22.73 17.49 -2.12
N SER A 654 -21.75 18.40 -2.08
CA SER A 654 -21.53 19.39 -3.15
C SER A 654 -21.15 18.72 -4.47
N ASP A 655 -20.29 17.71 -4.43
CA ASP A 655 -19.83 17.01 -5.63
C ASP A 655 -20.99 16.23 -6.28
N VAL A 656 -21.86 15.60 -5.47
CA VAL A 656 -23.07 14.91 -5.97
C VAL A 656 -24.07 15.90 -6.57
N ASP A 657 -24.20 17.09 -5.99
CA ASP A 657 -25.12 18.14 -6.46
C ASP A 657 -24.66 18.80 -7.77
N GLU A 658 -23.34 18.96 -7.97
CA GLU A 658 -22.78 19.69 -9.11
C GLU A 658 -22.86 18.97 -10.47
N LYS A 659 -23.28 17.70 -10.51
CA LYS A 659 -23.64 16.89 -11.70
C LYS A 659 -23.04 17.35 -13.04
N THR A 660 -21.71 17.39 -13.18
CA THR A 660 -21.12 17.90 -14.43
C THR A 660 -20.26 16.96 -15.25
N GLN A 661 -19.73 15.81 -14.77
CA GLN A 661 -19.36 14.72 -15.70
C GLN A 661 -18.90 13.36 -15.16
N SER A 662 -18.79 13.08 -13.87
CA SER A 662 -18.66 11.68 -13.46
C SER A 662 -19.12 11.45 -12.02
N LEU A 663 -20.41 11.15 -11.86
CA LEU A 663 -20.85 10.38 -10.69
C LEU A 663 -19.91 9.16 -10.48
N GLU A 664 -19.37 8.59 -11.57
CA GLU A 664 -18.34 7.53 -11.61
C GLU A 664 -17.10 7.86 -10.76
N GLU A 665 -16.57 9.10 -10.77
CA GLU A 665 -15.43 9.47 -9.92
C GLU A 665 -15.79 9.58 -8.44
N ILE A 666 -17.01 10.04 -8.12
CA ILE A 666 -17.52 10.12 -6.73
C ILE A 666 -17.77 8.70 -6.19
N ILE A 667 -18.31 7.82 -7.04
CA ILE A 667 -18.55 6.40 -6.79
C ILE A 667 -17.25 5.67 -6.51
N THR A 668 -16.26 5.83 -7.38
CA THR A 668 -14.93 5.27 -7.19
C THR A 668 -14.32 5.86 -5.92
N GLY A 669 -14.34 7.17 -5.69
CA GLY A 669 -13.69 7.84 -4.56
C GLY A 669 -14.12 7.35 -3.15
N LEU A 670 -15.41 7.04 -2.93
CA LEU A 670 -15.89 6.55 -1.61
C LEU A 670 -15.66 5.05 -1.40
N VAL A 671 -15.86 4.22 -2.43
CA VAL A 671 -15.50 2.79 -2.39
C VAL A 671 -13.98 2.66 -2.23
N TYR A 672 -13.23 3.47 -2.98
CA TYR A 672 -11.81 3.66 -2.89
C TYR A 672 -11.36 4.05 -1.49
N ASN A 673 -12.01 5.00 -0.81
CA ASN A 673 -11.64 5.35 0.57
C ASN A 673 -11.84 4.18 1.55
N ALA A 674 -12.90 3.38 1.38
CA ALA A 674 -13.10 2.16 2.18
C ALA A 674 -12.02 1.10 1.87
N VAL A 675 -11.65 0.93 0.60
CA VAL A 675 -10.57 0.03 0.16
C VAL A 675 -9.19 0.54 0.62
N VAL A 676 -8.92 1.84 0.56
CA VAL A 676 -7.72 2.49 1.09
C VAL A 676 -7.64 2.31 2.60
N SER A 677 -8.75 2.50 3.33
CA SER A 677 -8.81 2.25 4.77
C SER A 677 -8.54 0.77 5.07
N ALA A 678 -9.12 -0.15 4.30
CA ALA A 678 -8.89 -1.59 4.40
C ALA A 678 -7.43 -1.99 4.13
N VAL A 679 -6.84 -1.48 3.05
CA VAL A 679 -5.43 -1.69 2.69
C VAL A 679 -4.49 -1.06 3.72
N SER A 680 -4.83 0.13 4.23
CA SER A 680 -4.08 0.79 5.30
C SER A 680 -4.04 -0.08 6.55
N VAL A 681 -5.14 -0.71 6.94
CA VAL A 681 -5.19 -1.63 8.09
C VAL A 681 -4.28 -2.83 7.88
N ILE A 682 -4.28 -3.43 6.69
CA ILE A 682 -3.41 -4.56 6.35
C ILE A 682 -1.93 -4.16 6.39
N ALA A 683 -1.60 -2.95 5.92
CA ALA A 683 -0.24 -2.41 6.02
C ALA A 683 0.23 -2.17 7.47
N ILE A 684 -0.70 -2.02 8.43
CA ILE A 684 -0.42 -1.78 9.86
C ILE A 684 -0.21 -3.10 10.64
N VAL A 685 -0.42 -4.29 10.04
CA VAL A 685 -0.33 -5.60 10.74
C VAL A 685 1.02 -5.83 11.42
N TYR A 686 2.09 -5.29 10.85
CA TYR A 686 3.43 -5.20 11.44
C TYR A 686 3.87 -3.73 11.38
N ALA A 687 3.22 -2.84 12.14
CA ALA A 687 3.39 -1.37 12.06
C ALA A 687 4.83 -0.97 11.69
N PRO A 688 5.10 -0.72 10.39
CA PRO A 688 6.45 -0.42 9.96
C PRO A 688 6.75 0.97 10.51
N VAL A 689 7.78 1.04 11.32
CA VAL A 689 8.09 2.22 12.12
C VAL A 689 8.46 3.39 11.21
N GLY A 690 9.17 3.10 10.13
CA GLY A 690 9.15 3.93 8.94
C GLY A 690 8.17 3.35 7.93
N ILE A 691 7.25 4.16 7.41
CA ILE A 691 6.57 3.81 6.16
C ILE A 691 7.67 3.75 5.10
N ALA A 692 8.07 2.53 4.73
CA ALA A 692 8.93 2.32 3.57
C ALA A 692 8.13 2.78 2.35
N LEU A 693 8.76 3.52 1.43
CA LEU A 693 8.07 3.95 0.22
C LEU A 693 7.44 2.75 -0.51
N SER A 694 8.03 1.56 -0.43
CA SER A 694 7.43 0.34 -0.96
C SER A 694 6.07 -0.04 -0.34
N VAL A 695 5.84 0.22 0.95
CA VAL A 695 4.52 0.03 1.59
C VAL A 695 3.57 1.13 1.15
N ALA A 696 4.03 2.39 1.09
CA ALA A 696 3.24 3.49 0.57
C ALA A 696 2.86 3.28 -0.91
N LEU A 697 3.78 2.76 -1.73
CA LEU A 697 3.58 2.41 -3.12
C LEU A 697 2.76 1.15 -3.27
N LEU A 698 2.88 0.17 -2.38
CA LEU A 698 1.96 -0.96 -2.36
C LEU A 698 0.54 -0.42 -2.14
N THR A 699 0.33 0.42 -1.12
CA THR A 699 -0.96 1.08 -0.90
C THR A 699 -1.38 1.92 -2.11
N GLN A 700 -0.49 2.77 -2.65
CA GLN A 700 -0.75 3.66 -3.77
C GLN A 700 -0.96 2.92 -5.10
N ASN A 701 -0.29 1.81 -5.35
CA ASN A 701 -0.44 1.02 -6.58
C ASN A 701 -1.64 0.09 -6.50
N LEU A 702 -2.09 -0.28 -5.30
CA LEU A 702 -3.39 -0.93 -5.11
C LEU A 702 -4.52 0.06 -5.39
N VAL A 703 -4.34 1.29 -4.90
CA VAL A 703 -5.16 2.48 -5.15
C VAL A 703 -5.23 2.85 -6.64
N GLN A 704 -4.07 2.99 -7.30
CA GLN A 704 -3.95 3.36 -8.71
C GLN A 704 -4.21 2.18 -9.65
N GLY A 705 -4.00 0.94 -9.20
CA GLY A 705 -4.32 -0.26 -9.95
C GLY A 705 -5.82 -0.39 -10.20
N VAL A 706 -6.66 0.02 -9.23
CA VAL A 706 -8.11 0.12 -9.41
C VAL A 706 -8.45 1.22 -10.44
N HIS A 707 -7.83 2.41 -10.35
CA HIS A 707 -8.04 3.51 -11.32
C HIS A 707 -7.57 3.18 -12.75
N ALA A 708 -6.37 2.62 -12.93
CA ALA A 708 -5.82 2.24 -14.24
C ALA A 708 -6.58 1.06 -14.87
N PHE A 709 -7.25 0.25 -14.05
CA PHE A 709 -8.10 -0.85 -14.50
C PHE A 709 -9.45 -0.36 -15.05
N THR A 710 -10.05 0.69 -14.45
CA THR A 710 -11.26 1.33 -15.00
C THR A 710 -11.03 1.95 -16.38
N GLU A 711 -9.79 2.23 -16.75
CA GLU A 711 -9.36 2.72 -18.07
C GLU A 711 -8.91 1.59 -19.03
N GLY A 712 -9.07 0.32 -18.66
CA GLY A 712 -8.84 -0.84 -19.54
C GLY A 712 -7.38 -1.30 -19.69
N ASN A 713 -6.45 -0.84 -18.85
CA ASN A 713 -5.03 -1.15 -18.99
C ASN A 713 -4.59 -2.33 -18.09
N ARG A 714 -4.65 -3.55 -18.63
CA ARG A 714 -4.64 -4.83 -17.89
C ARG A 714 -3.30 -5.38 -17.39
N SER A 715 -2.32 -4.55 -17.09
CA SER A 715 -1.15 -5.07 -16.38
C SER A 715 -0.66 -4.08 -15.33
N LYS A 716 -0.39 -4.61 -14.11
CA LYS A 716 0.65 -4.20 -13.14
C LYS A 716 0.17 -3.65 -11.78
N ALA A 717 0.57 -4.33 -10.69
CA ALA A 717 0.89 -3.83 -9.34
C ALA A 717 1.36 -5.03 -8.46
N LEU A 718 2.29 -4.82 -7.50
CA LEU A 718 3.06 -5.84 -6.76
C LEU A 718 2.28 -7.10 -6.34
N SER A 719 2.82 -8.27 -6.70
CA SER A 719 2.12 -9.55 -6.75
C SER A 719 1.34 -9.89 -5.47
N HIS A 720 1.87 -9.74 -4.27
CA HIS A 720 1.25 -10.37 -3.08
C HIS A 720 -0.19 -9.96 -2.70
N PHE A 721 -0.62 -8.70 -2.87
CA PHE A 721 -2.03 -8.34 -2.59
C PHE A 721 -2.92 -8.60 -3.79
N LYS A 722 -2.40 -8.37 -5.01
CA LYS A 722 -3.08 -8.75 -6.25
C LYS A 722 -3.29 -10.28 -6.28
N ASP A 723 -2.29 -11.06 -5.89
CA ASP A 723 -2.31 -12.51 -5.72
C ASP A 723 -3.31 -12.85 -4.62
N ALA A 724 -3.29 -12.21 -3.45
CA ALA A 724 -4.28 -12.49 -2.39
C ALA A 724 -5.75 -12.24 -2.84
N VAL A 725 -6.01 -11.15 -3.58
CA VAL A 725 -7.34 -10.85 -4.16
C VAL A 725 -7.66 -11.78 -5.34
N ILE A 726 -6.73 -12.04 -6.27
CA ILE A 726 -6.92 -12.96 -7.40
C ILE A 726 -7.10 -14.41 -6.93
N GLU A 727 -6.40 -14.82 -5.88
CA GLU A 727 -6.52 -16.14 -5.26
C GLU A 727 -7.89 -16.32 -4.57
N LEU A 728 -8.66 -15.26 -4.30
CA LEU A 728 -10.08 -15.40 -3.92
C LEU A 728 -10.86 -16.14 -5.02
N ALA A 729 -10.53 -15.94 -6.30
CA ALA A 729 -11.15 -16.70 -7.39
C ALA A 729 -10.77 -18.19 -7.38
N VAL A 730 -9.62 -18.53 -6.79
CA VAL A 730 -9.10 -19.89 -6.69
C VAL A 730 -9.75 -20.65 -5.53
N LEU A 731 -10.35 -19.97 -4.54
CA LEU A 731 -11.17 -20.61 -3.49
C LEU A 731 -12.29 -21.47 -4.10
N GLY A 732 -12.84 -21.07 -5.24
CA GLY A 732 -13.85 -21.86 -5.97
C GLY A 732 -13.31 -23.13 -6.65
N LYS A 733 -11.99 -23.25 -6.85
CA LYS A 733 -11.31 -24.41 -7.46
C LYS A 733 -10.74 -25.40 -6.43
N ALA A 734 -10.66 -25.00 -5.17
CA ALA A 734 -10.03 -25.79 -4.08
C ALA A 734 -10.83 -27.03 -3.64
N GLY A 735 -11.99 -27.31 -4.25
CA GLY A 735 -12.78 -28.54 -4.02
C GLY A 735 -12.10 -29.84 -4.44
N LEU A 736 -10.90 -29.81 -5.03
CA LEU A 736 -10.16 -31.00 -5.47
C LEU A 736 -8.85 -31.27 -4.68
N GLY A 737 -8.49 -30.46 -3.67
CA GLY A 737 -7.33 -30.76 -2.83
C GLY A 737 -7.03 -29.74 -1.73
N LYS A 738 -7.36 -30.10 -0.48
CA LYS A 738 -6.82 -29.69 0.85
C LYS A 738 -6.10 -28.33 1.07
N SER A 739 -6.27 -27.31 0.25
CA SER A 739 -5.73 -25.96 0.50
C SER A 739 -6.88 -25.00 0.81
N GLY A 740 -7.12 -24.77 2.12
CA GLY A 740 -8.05 -23.75 2.58
C GLY A 740 -7.50 -22.33 2.39
N ALA A 741 -8.32 -21.31 2.63
CA ALA A 741 -7.92 -19.90 2.52
C ALA A 741 -6.68 -19.57 3.37
N THR A 742 -5.77 -18.76 2.84
CA THR A 742 -4.55 -18.32 3.54
C THR A 742 -4.86 -17.36 4.69
N ALA A 743 -3.94 -17.19 5.65
CA ALA A 743 -4.11 -16.26 6.76
C ALA A 743 -4.30 -14.80 6.30
N VAL A 744 -3.64 -14.40 5.21
CA VAL A 744 -3.78 -13.07 4.60
C VAL A 744 -5.18 -12.90 4.00
N GLN A 745 -5.69 -13.92 3.29
CA GLN A 745 -7.06 -13.91 2.75
C GLN A 745 -8.10 -13.83 3.86
N LYS A 746 -7.98 -14.62 4.92
CA LYS A 746 -8.90 -14.58 6.06
C LYS A 746 -8.87 -13.22 6.77
N THR A 747 -7.70 -12.58 6.88
CA THR A 747 -7.57 -11.23 7.44
C THR A 747 -8.25 -10.18 6.56
N LEU A 748 -8.06 -10.25 5.23
CA LEU A 748 -8.72 -9.36 4.27
C LEU A 748 -10.24 -9.54 4.29
N ILE A 749 -10.73 -10.78 4.20
CA ILE A 749 -12.16 -11.11 4.25
C ILE A 749 -12.77 -10.63 5.55
N GLY A 750 -12.17 -11.01 6.68
CA GLY A 750 -12.62 -10.58 8.00
C GLY A 750 -12.65 -9.06 8.09
N LEU A 751 -11.65 -8.36 7.57
CA LEU A 751 -11.62 -6.90 7.60
C LEU A 751 -12.77 -6.26 6.81
N LEU A 752 -13.00 -6.71 5.58
CA LEU A 752 -14.05 -6.17 4.72
C LEU A 752 -15.45 -6.50 5.27
N GLY A 753 -15.57 -7.61 6.00
CA GLY A 753 -16.69 -7.91 6.88
C GLY A 753 -17.98 -8.32 6.18
N ASP A 754 -18.06 -8.21 4.84
CA ASP A 754 -19.20 -8.66 4.07
C ASP A 754 -18.82 -9.13 2.66
N VAL A 755 -19.56 -10.11 2.15
CA VAL A 755 -19.32 -10.76 0.86
C VAL A 755 -19.42 -9.78 -0.32
N TYR A 756 -20.37 -8.83 -0.28
CA TYR A 756 -20.57 -7.86 -1.37
C TYR A 756 -19.35 -6.95 -1.52
N THR A 757 -18.79 -6.45 -0.41
CA THR A 757 -17.60 -5.61 -0.41
C THR A 757 -16.36 -6.39 -0.89
N VAL A 758 -16.22 -7.67 -0.51
CA VAL A 758 -15.15 -8.55 -1.00
C VAL A 758 -15.27 -8.82 -2.51
N GLU A 759 -16.47 -9.16 -2.97
CA GLU A 759 -16.75 -9.44 -4.39
C GLU A 759 -16.56 -8.20 -5.26
N LYS A 760 -16.98 -7.04 -4.77
CA LYS A 760 -16.78 -5.77 -5.47
C LYS A 760 -15.31 -5.38 -5.54
N LEU A 761 -14.57 -5.48 -4.44
CA LEU A 761 -13.12 -5.29 -4.46
C LEU A 761 -12.46 -6.23 -5.46
N PHE A 762 -12.87 -7.50 -5.49
CA PHE A 762 -12.38 -8.47 -6.47
C PHE A 762 -12.70 -8.04 -7.90
N ALA A 763 -13.94 -7.60 -8.15
CA ALA A 763 -14.36 -7.16 -9.47
C ALA A 763 -13.58 -5.92 -9.92
N ASP A 764 -13.38 -4.94 -9.03
CA ASP A 764 -12.64 -3.72 -9.30
C ASP A 764 -11.13 -4.00 -9.56
N VAL A 765 -10.54 -4.96 -8.83
CA VAL A 765 -9.12 -5.31 -8.94
C VAL A 765 -8.82 -6.23 -10.13
N THR A 766 -9.73 -7.14 -10.48
CA THR A 766 -9.50 -8.15 -11.52
C THR A 766 -10.20 -7.88 -12.84
N GLY A 767 -11.24 -7.03 -12.82
CA GLY A 767 -12.29 -6.87 -13.84
C GLY A 767 -12.89 -8.13 -14.38
N GLN A 768 -12.86 -9.18 -13.58
CA GLN A 768 -13.91 -10.17 -13.69
C GLN A 768 -15.17 -9.55 -13.09
N PRO A 769 -16.33 -9.75 -13.71
CA PRO A 769 -17.56 -9.11 -13.24
C PRO A 769 -17.99 -9.58 -11.85
N ARG A 770 -17.47 -10.73 -11.36
CA ARG A 770 -17.74 -11.29 -10.04
C ARG A 770 -16.84 -12.47 -9.68
N LEU A 771 -16.86 -12.86 -8.41
CA LEU A 771 -16.30 -14.13 -7.93
C LEU A 771 -17.17 -15.34 -8.34
N HIS A 772 -16.59 -16.54 -8.28
CA HIS A 772 -17.34 -17.78 -8.47
C HIS A 772 -18.22 -18.07 -7.23
N GLU A 773 -19.41 -18.65 -7.41
CA GLU A 773 -20.38 -18.92 -6.31
C GLU A 773 -19.76 -19.71 -5.16
N ARG A 774 -18.94 -20.72 -5.48
CA ARG A 774 -18.22 -21.48 -4.45
C ARG A 774 -17.18 -20.66 -3.66
N ALA A 775 -16.60 -19.62 -4.26
CA ALA A 775 -15.72 -18.71 -3.55
C ALA A 775 -16.51 -17.81 -2.59
N LEU A 776 -17.71 -17.36 -2.99
CA LEU A 776 -18.61 -16.59 -2.14
C LEU A 776 -19.06 -17.41 -0.92
N GLU A 777 -19.35 -18.70 -1.10
CA GLU A 777 -19.65 -19.63 0.00
C GLU A 777 -18.48 -19.74 0.99
N VAL A 778 -17.24 -19.93 0.50
CA VAL A 778 -16.06 -20.01 1.38
C VAL A 778 -15.79 -18.68 2.11
N ILE A 779 -16.03 -17.55 1.45
CA ILE A 779 -15.93 -16.22 2.09
C ILE A 779 -16.98 -16.11 3.20
N GLN A 780 -18.22 -16.54 2.93
CA GLN A 780 -19.30 -16.56 3.92
C GLN A 780 -18.96 -17.48 5.09
N ASP A 781 -18.45 -18.68 4.84
CA ASP A 781 -17.99 -19.62 5.89
C ASP A 781 -16.88 -19.00 6.77
N ILE A 782 -15.95 -18.25 6.19
CA ILE A 782 -14.88 -17.55 6.95
C ILE A 782 -15.46 -16.42 7.81
N LEU A 783 -16.48 -15.70 7.31
CA LEU A 783 -17.17 -14.66 8.07
C LEU A 783 -18.03 -15.26 9.20
N ASP A 784 -18.60 -16.44 8.97
CA ASP A 784 -19.44 -17.18 9.91
C ASP A 784 -18.64 -18.03 10.92
N ASP A 785 -17.33 -18.23 10.70
CA ASP A 785 -16.37 -18.83 11.63
C ASP A 785 -15.36 -17.79 12.17
N PRO A 786 -15.72 -17.05 13.24
CA PRO A 786 -14.87 -16.00 13.81
C PRO A 786 -13.57 -16.52 14.42
N GLU A 787 -13.48 -17.82 14.74
CA GLU A 787 -12.27 -18.43 15.29
C GLU A 787 -11.14 -18.52 14.25
N SER A 788 -11.50 -18.50 12.96
CA SER A 788 -10.59 -18.62 11.83
C SER A 788 -9.81 -17.32 11.51
N ILE A 789 -10.22 -16.18 12.07
CA ILE A 789 -9.65 -14.86 11.83
C ILE A 789 -8.57 -14.54 12.88
N THR A 790 -7.35 -14.22 12.43
CA THR A 790 -6.18 -13.98 13.30
C THR A 790 -6.18 -12.61 13.99
N SER A 791 -7.00 -11.66 13.53
CA SER A 791 -7.16 -10.33 14.13
C SER A 791 -8.61 -9.91 14.08
N LYS A 792 -9.21 -9.65 15.25
CA LYS A 792 -10.63 -9.40 15.42
C LYS A 792 -10.83 -8.10 16.18
N THR A 793 -11.63 -7.21 15.60
CA THR A 793 -12.12 -6.00 16.27
C THR A 793 -13.61 -6.16 16.52
N THR A 794 -14.05 -5.94 17.77
CA THR A 794 -15.47 -5.92 18.15
C THR A 794 -15.80 -4.64 18.91
N LEU A 795 -17.04 -4.21 18.76
CA LEU A 795 -17.61 -3.07 19.44
C LEU A 795 -18.72 -3.55 20.38
N SER A 796 -18.70 -3.13 21.64
CA SER A 796 -19.69 -3.47 22.67
C SER A 796 -20.26 -2.26 23.36
#